data_AF-A0A6P4J0Z0-F1
#
_entry.id   AF-A0A6P4J0Z0-F1
#
_cell.length_a   1.000
_cell.length_b   1.000
_cell.length_c   1.000
_cell.angle_alpha   90.00
_cell.angle_beta   90.00
_cell.angle_gamma   90.00
#
_symmetry.space_group_name_H-M   'P 1'
#
loop_
_entity.id
_entity.type
_entity.pdbx_description
1 polymer ?
#
loop_
_entity_poly.entity_id
_entity_poly.type
_entity_poly.pdbx_seq_one_letter_code
_entity_poly.pdbx_strand_id
1 'polypeptide(L)'
;MRVVAMVSGGKDSCYNMMQCVAEGHEIVALANLHPKDRDELDSFMYQTVGHMGIEILASAMGLPLYRRETKGKSTQTGKQYVPTDDDEVEDLYSLLETCKHELQVEAVAVGAILSDYQRVRVENVCSRLNLISLAYLWRRDQTELLQEMIDCQVHAIIIKVAALGLVPDRHLGKSLREMQPHLLKMRDKYGLNVCGEGGEYETFTLDCPLFRQRIAVEDIQTIISSADPICPVGYINFTKLTLQPKEASGCGAASVVVGGGGSGGGGGDVVFVKRSLDYISDLNESTYSDLSDPDFSETELELIEKETRLRESLSQSELISRSNSFGRHLAAAAATTTTASSSPIPIVTKSASVDEPTAAAAPPVLGAPTSSTSACASMLLTTGDGGSQSQGGGHHYGLGSSTAAVCGSLSLAISSLGLSATNTCCQPGTGTGGTGATQPPSPLTYEREFRPLANEAKAAINAKGWMWLAGIQGSGTEGMEQGMQLALDTLRDLCQSKGYELQDLCYITLYVRSIAEYPALNRIYLRSFDFHNPPTRVCVECPLPDGCHVVMEAIAYRQPVAGTISSAEERDREGEETAAALLNGRRNTMHVQGISHWAPANIGPYSQSTRIGDITYISGQIALVPGSMTIIEGGIRPQCKLTLRHISRIAKAMNAHGQLRDVVHGICFVTHPAFIGEARRQWERRTTNAIMDYIVLPALPREALVEWQVWAHTHNDRFDYEETGCSVGDYTIAIRRRWNYENNCAAIVCYVSTGLASSTTQLTQLSDDILGNHCRLAQSVSAEHMDEILTYVVNRLLKDYPLAKKHQQQQQVTEEAAAIGEASGGGDQPQQQQQQPLPAIHLKLFYQVNAAPATDLLLQALNDFRVKCQETAAIVYTVLPACSLHNFSTFLSICGVRHE
;
A
#
# COMPACT_ATOMS: atom_id res chain seq x y z
N MET A 1 -5.85 -9.14 24.92
CA MET A 1 -7.00 -8.37 25.46
C MET A 1 -7.96 -9.32 26.17
N ARG A 2 -8.84 -8.80 27.04
CA ARG A 2 -9.96 -9.56 27.64
C ARG A 2 -11.21 -9.39 26.76
N VAL A 3 -11.72 -10.51 26.25
CA VAL A 3 -12.66 -10.56 25.12
C VAL A 3 -13.97 -11.24 25.53
N VAL A 4 -15.10 -10.62 25.17
CA VAL A 4 -16.39 -11.32 25.12
C VAL A 4 -16.63 -11.83 23.70
N ALA A 5 -17.02 -13.10 23.55
CA ALA A 5 -17.28 -13.67 22.23
C ALA A 5 -18.77 -13.71 21.91
N MET A 6 -19.17 -13.13 20.77
CA MET A 6 -20.50 -13.32 20.22
C MET A 6 -20.63 -14.73 19.67
N VAL A 7 -21.58 -15.51 20.21
CA VAL A 7 -21.82 -16.90 19.80
C VAL A 7 -23.23 -17.10 19.26
N SER A 8 -23.30 -17.78 18.12
CA SER A 8 -24.53 -18.32 17.53
C SER A 8 -24.59 -19.85 17.61
N GLY A 9 -23.53 -20.49 18.09
CA GLY A 9 -23.32 -21.94 18.01
C GLY A 9 -22.70 -22.39 16.68
N GLY A 10 -22.76 -21.55 15.64
CA GLY A 10 -22.19 -21.84 14.32
C GLY A 10 -20.66 -21.85 14.28
N LYS A 11 -20.16 -22.56 13.26
CA LYS A 11 -18.73 -22.78 12.98
C LYS A 11 -17.89 -21.50 13.02
N ASP A 12 -18.44 -20.39 12.56
CA ASP A 12 -17.73 -19.13 12.34
C ASP A 12 -17.44 -18.43 13.67
N SER A 13 -18.40 -18.48 14.60
CA SER A 13 -18.19 -17.97 15.97
C SER A 13 -17.13 -18.79 16.72
N CYS A 14 -17.18 -20.12 16.62
CA CYS A 14 -16.19 -21.00 17.23
C CYS A 14 -14.79 -20.83 16.64
N TYR A 15 -14.66 -20.73 15.31
CA TYR A 15 -13.37 -20.56 14.66
C TYR A 15 -12.77 -19.16 14.88
N ASN A 16 -13.59 -18.10 14.92
CA ASN A 16 -13.09 -16.76 15.27
C ASN A 16 -12.61 -16.69 16.73
N MET A 17 -13.25 -17.42 17.67
CA MET A 17 -12.71 -17.56 19.03
C MET A 17 -11.34 -18.27 19.06
N MET A 18 -11.14 -19.29 18.21
CA MET A 18 -9.84 -19.96 18.09
C MET A 18 -8.76 -19.01 17.58
N GLN A 19 -9.10 -18.16 16.60
CA GLN A 19 -8.20 -17.10 16.11
C GLN A 19 -7.87 -16.06 17.20
N CYS A 20 -8.87 -15.62 17.98
CA CYS A 20 -8.62 -14.74 19.12
C CYS A 20 -7.62 -15.34 20.13
N VAL A 21 -7.74 -16.63 20.44
CA VAL A 21 -6.82 -17.34 21.35
C VAL A 21 -5.42 -17.50 20.73
N ALA A 22 -5.33 -17.82 19.43
CA ALA A 22 -4.06 -17.93 18.72
C ALA A 22 -3.27 -16.61 18.64
N GLU A 23 -3.98 -15.47 18.60
CA GLU A 23 -3.41 -14.10 18.70
C GLU A 23 -3.20 -13.62 20.15
N GLY A 24 -3.33 -14.52 21.14
CA GLY A 24 -3.00 -14.23 22.54
C GLY A 24 -4.06 -13.44 23.31
N HIS A 25 -5.33 -13.47 22.88
CA HIS A 25 -6.44 -12.89 23.64
C HIS A 25 -7.10 -13.92 24.56
N GLU A 26 -7.66 -13.44 25.66
CA GLU A 26 -8.39 -14.24 26.65
C GLU A 26 -9.89 -14.11 26.40
N ILE A 27 -10.57 -15.20 26.05
CA ILE A 27 -12.04 -15.24 26.00
C ILE A 27 -12.55 -15.41 27.44
N VAL A 28 -13.16 -14.37 28.00
CA VAL A 28 -13.61 -14.35 29.41
C VAL A 28 -15.08 -14.68 29.59
N ALA A 29 -15.90 -14.53 28.54
CA ALA A 29 -17.32 -14.89 28.52
C ALA A 29 -17.86 -15.01 27.09
N LEU A 30 -19.02 -15.64 26.98
CA LEU A 30 -19.81 -15.73 25.76
C LEU A 30 -21.04 -14.80 25.85
N ALA A 31 -21.41 -14.17 24.75
CA ALA A 31 -22.61 -13.34 24.61
C ALA A 31 -23.51 -13.86 23.49
N ASN A 32 -24.81 -14.01 23.77
CA ASN A 32 -25.81 -14.49 22.82
C ASN A 32 -27.12 -13.68 22.94
N LEU A 33 -27.62 -13.21 21.80
CA LEU A 33 -29.02 -12.80 21.65
C LEU A 33 -29.83 -14.01 21.21
N HIS A 34 -31.03 -14.16 21.75
CA HIS A 34 -31.94 -15.25 21.40
C HIS A 34 -33.37 -14.76 21.18
N PRO A 35 -34.15 -15.44 20.33
CA PRO A 35 -35.56 -15.12 20.14
C PRO A 35 -36.38 -15.47 21.40
N LYS A 36 -37.54 -14.83 21.53
CA LYS A 36 -38.47 -15.06 22.65
C LYS A 36 -39.49 -16.16 22.37
N ASP A 37 -40.21 -16.06 21.24
CA ASP A 37 -41.44 -16.83 20.98
C ASP A 37 -41.35 -17.80 19.79
N ARG A 38 -40.21 -17.90 19.08
CA ARG A 38 -40.01 -18.74 17.89
C ARG A 38 -38.56 -19.20 17.76
N ASP A 39 -38.33 -20.42 17.23
CA ASP A 39 -36.98 -20.96 17.01
C ASP A 39 -36.25 -20.31 15.82
N GLU A 40 -37.00 -19.84 14.83
CA GLU A 40 -36.51 -19.20 13.61
C GLU A 40 -37.08 -17.78 13.52
N LEU A 41 -36.18 -16.80 13.49
CA LEU A 41 -36.44 -15.44 13.01
C LEU A 41 -35.65 -15.23 11.72
N ASP A 42 -36.28 -14.61 10.72
CA ASP A 42 -35.61 -14.11 9.52
C ASP A 42 -34.77 -12.84 9.84
N SER A 43 -33.88 -12.92 10.84
CA SER A 43 -32.95 -11.84 11.18
C SER A 43 -31.76 -11.87 10.23
N PHE A 44 -31.48 -10.73 9.60
CA PHE A 44 -30.26 -10.51 8.82
C PHE A 44 -28.99 -10.44 9.69
N MET A 45 -29.16 -10.33 11.01
CA MET A 45 -28.07 -10.06 11.96
C MET A 45 -27.62 -11.31 12.72
N TYR A 46 -28.54 -12.18 13.13
CA TYR A 46 -28.25 -13.30 14.03
C TYR A 46 -28.85 -14.63 13.56
N GLN A 47 -28.03 -15.68 13.55
CA GLN A 47 -28.51 -17.06 13.52
C GLN A 47 -29.38 -17.32 14.77
N THR A 48 -30.60 -17.79 14.55
CA THR A 48 -31.56 -18.13 15.60
C THR A 48 -31.80 -19.64 15.72
N VAL A 49 -31.61 -20.38 14.62
CA VAL A 49 -31.70 -21.84 14.62
C VAL A 49 -30.54 -22.42 15.44
N GLY A 50 -30.87 -23.39 16.31
CA GLY A 50 -29.91 -24.01 17.22
C GLY A 50 -29.63 -23.21 18.50
N HIS A 51 -30.31 -22.07 18.73
CA HIS A 51 -30.10 -21.28 19.95
C HIS A 51 -30.34 -22.09 21.25
N MET A 52 -31.16 -23.13 21.22
CA MET A 52 -31.34 -24.06 22.35
C MET A 52 -30.04 -24.74 22.81
N GLY A 53 -29.04 -24.89 21.93
CA GLY A 53 -27.75 -25.49 22.25
C GLY A 53 -26.72 -24.54 22.89
N ILE A 54 -27.00 -23.24 23.02
CA ILE A 54 -25.99 -22.26 23.47
C ILE A 54 -25.58 -22.46 24.94
N GLU A 55 -26.50 -22.86 25.81
CA GLU A 55 -26.21 -23.09 27.23
C GLU A 55 -25.32 -24.32 27.44
N ILE A 56 -25.53 -25.39 26.67
CA ILE A 56 -24.66 -26.57 26.70
C ILE A 56 -23.31 -26.29 26.02
N LEU A 57 -23.25 -25.42 25.03
CA LEU A 57 -21.99 -24.94 24.44
C LEU A 57 -21.15 -24.11 25.43
N ALA A 58 -21.77 -23.17 26.15
CA ALA A 58 -21.09 -22.43 27.21
C ALA A 58 -20.58 -23.36 28.32
N SER A 59 -21.38 -24.36 28.68
CA SER A 59 -21.00 -25.41 29.64
C SER A 59 -19.85 -26.29 29.10
N ALA A 60 -19.86 -26.64 27.82
CA ALA A 60 -18.79 -27.39 27.14
C ALA A 60 -17.45 -26.64 27.16
N MET A 61 -17.46 -25.31 26.98
CA MET A 61 -16.27 -24.45 27.08
C MET A 61 -15.85 -24.18 28.54
N GLY A 62 -16.80 -24.24 29.47
CA GLY A 62 -16.61 -23.84 30.87
C GLY A 62 -16.43 -22.33 31.02
N LEU A 63 -17.22 -21.55 30.28
CA LEU A 63 -17.22 -20.07 30.28
C LEU A 63 -18.57 -19.50 30.74
N PRO A 64 -18.60 -18.31 31.38
CA PRO A 64 -19.83 -17.58 31.65
C PRO A 64 -20.60 -17.26 30.38
N LEU A 65 -21.93 -17.38 30.42
CA LEU A 65 -22.83 -17.01 29.33
C LEU A 65 -23.71 -15.81 29.72
N TYR A 66 -23.60 -14.74 28.94
CA TYR A 66 -24.51 -13.60 28.99
C TYR A 66 -25.54 -13.75 27.88
N ARG A 67 -26.81 -13.82 28.27
CA ARG A 67 -27.94 -14.04 27.38
C ARG A 67 -28.98 -12.94 27.51
N ARG A 68 -29.57 -12.53 26.39
CA ARG A 68 -30.65 -11.54 26.36
C ARG A 68 -31.65 -11.86 25.25
N GLU A 69 -32.94 -11.75 25.56
CA GLU A 69 -34.02 -11.82 24.57
C GLU A 69 -33.87 -10.65 23.58
N THR A 70 -33.90 -10.89 22.28
CA THR A 70 -34.05 -9.82 21.28
C THR A 70 -35.51 -9.63 20.87
N LYS A 71 -35.87 -8.37 20.59
CA LYS A 71 -37.14 -8.00 19.96
C LYS A 71 -37.24 -8.45 18.50
N GLY A 72 -36.12 -8.82 17.87
CA GLY A 72 -36.08 -9.53 16.59
C GLY A 72 -36.56 -8.72 15.38
N LYS A 73 -36.52 -7.39 15.45
CA LYS A 73 -36.91 -6.50 14.35
C LYS A 73 -35.72 -5.64 13.92
N SER A 74 -35.26 -5.87 12.69
CA SER A 74 -34.49 -4.88 11.96
C SER A 74 -35.43 -3.79 11.45
N THR A 75 -35.40 -2.64 12.10
CA THR A 75 -36.11 -1.42 11.69
C THR A 75 -35.20 -0.56 10.81
N GLN A 76 -33.90 -0.57 11.08
CA GLN A 76 -32.87 0.13 10.33
C GLN A 76 -32.10 -0.84 9.43
N THR A 77 -32.53 -0.97 8.18
CA THR A 77 -31.87 -1.82 7.15
C THR A 77 -30.84 -1.10 6.29
N GLY A 78 -30.55 0.18 6.57
CA GLY A 78 -29.58 0.98 5.83
C GLY A 78 -28.15 0.43 5.84
N LYS A 79 -27.34 0.87 4.85
CA LYS A 79 -25.91 0.56 4.73
C LYS A 79 -25.08 1.06 5.90
N GLN A 80 -25.49 2.16 6.51
CA GLN A 80 -24.96 2.67 7.77
C GLN A 80 -26.05 2.50 8.84
N TYR A 81 -25.65 2.02 10.01
CA TYR A 81 -26.55 1.94 11.16
C TYR A 81 -26.56 3.28 11.92
N VAL A 82 -27.76 3.81 12.13
CA VAL A 82 -28.03 4.94 13.03
C VAL A 82 -28.80 4.36 14.22
N PRO A 83 -28.41 4.65 15.48
CA PRO A 83 -29.14 4.20 16.66
C PRO A 83 -30.63 4.49 16.53
N THR A 84 -31.44 3.44 16.56
CA THR A 84 -32.88 3.49 16.33
C THR A 84 -33.59 2.74 17.46
N ASP A 85 -34.56 3.39 18.10
CA ASP A 85 -35.31 2.77 19.20
C ASP A 85 -36.03 1.49 18.72
N ASP A 86 -36.08 0.49 19.60
CA ASP A 86 -36.66 -0.85 19.35
C ASP A 86 -36.00 -1.72 18.25
N ASP A 87 -34.80 -1.35 17.77
CA ASP A 87 -34.02 -2.16 16.82
C ASP A 87 -33.20 -3.28 17.50
N GLU A 88 -33.00 -4.41 16.79
CA GLU A 88 -32.22 -5.58 17.24
C GLU A 88 -30.75 -5.25 17.62
N VAL A 89 -30.20 -4.14 17.11
CA VAL A 89 -28.84 -3.68 17.41
C VAL A 89 -28.75 -2.99 18.78
N GLU A 90 -29.82 -2.40 19.29
CA GLU A 90 -29.83 -1.81 20.64
C GLU A 90 -29.94 -2.89 21.73
N ASP A 91 -30.60 -4.03 21.44
CA ASP A 91 -30.55 -5.21 22.30
C ASP A 91 -29.10 -5.71 22.46
N LEU A 92 -28.31 -5.68 21.38
CA LEU A 92 -26.88 -6.01 21.39
C LEU A 92 -26.07 -4.99 22.18
N TYR A 93 -26.33 -3.69 22.00
CA TYR A 93 -25.67 -2.62 22.75
C TYR A 93 -25.79 -2.87 24.25
N SER A 94 -27.00 -3.06 24.77
CA SER A 94 -27.19 -3.26 26.21
C SER A 94 -26.67 -4.61 26.71
N LEU A 95 -26.63 -5.66 25.88
CA LEU A 95 -25.98 -6.93 26.23
C LEU A 95 -24.47 -6.72 26.45
N LEU A 96 -23.78 -6.10 25.48
CA LEU A 96 -22.34 -5.85 25.55
C LEU A 96 -21.96 -4.81 26.61
N GLU A 97 -22.82 -3.82 26.86
CA GLU A 97 -22.69 -2.87 27.98
C GLU A 97 -22.67 -3.61 29.33
N THR A 98 -23.56 -4.59 29.51
CA THR A 98 -23.60 -5.45 30.71
C THR A 98 -22.29 -6.22 30.87
N CYS A 99 -21.84 -6.90 29.82
CA CYS A 99 -20.56 -7.63 29.83
C CYS A 99 -19.36 -6.70 30.11
N LYS A 100 -19.36 -5.48 29.57
CA LYS A 100 -18.30 -4.50 29.79
C LYS A 100 -18.25 -4.05 31.25
N HIS A 101 -19.38 -3.75 31.87
CA HIS A 101 -19.43 -3.31 33.26
C HIS A 101 -19.03 -4.42 34.25
N GLU A 102 -19.51 -5.64 34.06
CA GLU A 102 -19.24 -6.74 34.99
C GLU A 102 -17.85 -7.35 34.82
N LEU A 103 -17.40 -7.52 33.57
CA LEU A 103 -16.16 -8.25 33.28
C LEU A 103 -14.98 -7.35 32.90
N GLN A 104 -15.18 -6.05 32.66
CA GLN A 104 -14.14 -5.15 32.15
C GLN A 104 -13.49 -5.68 30.86
N VAL A 105 -14.31 -6.09 29.89
CA VAL A 105 -13.83 -6.48 28.56
C VAL A 105 -13.38 -5.26 27.75
N GLU A 106 -12.38 -5.49 26.91
CA GLU A 106 -11.75 -4.49 26.03
C GLU A 106 -12.19 -4.67 24.57
N ALA A 107 -12.67 -5.87 24.22
CA ALA A 107 -12.94 -6.27 22.84
C ALA A 107 -14.05 -7.31 22.72
N VAL A 108 -14.62 -7.41 21.52
CA VAL A 108 -15.72 -8.30 21.14
C VAL A 108 -15.29 -9.18 19.96
N ALA A 109 -15.36 -10.49 20.10
CA ALA A 109 -15.08 -11.42 19.01
C ALA A 109 -16.35 -11.71 18.18
N VAL A 110 -16.26 -11.61 16.85
CA VAL A 110 -17.40 -11.73 15.92
C VAL A 110 -17.03 -12.64 14.75
N GLY A 111 -17.84 -13.68 14.49
CA GLY A 111 -17.66 -14.64 13.39
C GLY A 111 -18.06 -14.15 11.99
N ALA A 112 -18.05 -12.83 11.72
CA ALA A 112 -18.50 -12.29 10.43
C ALA A 112 -17.46 -12.51 9.31
N ILE A 113 -17.90 -12.97 8.14
CA ILE A 113 -17.02 -13.30 7.00
C ILE A 113 -17.14 -12.29 5.86
N LEU A 114 -18.35 -11.97 5.37
CA LEU A 114 -18.54 -11.13 4.18
C LEU A 114 -19.70 -10.11 4.25
N SER A 115 -20.68 -10.30 5.14
CA SER A 115 -21.81 -9.41 5.36
C SER A 115 -21.42 -8.07 5.98
N ASP A 116 -21.38 -7.02 5.15
CA ASP A 116 -21.17 -5.65 5.62
C ASP A 116 -22.31 -5.19 6.55
N TYR A 117 -23.52 -5.74 6.37
CA TYR A 117 -24.67 -5.49 7.25
C TYR A 117 -24.37 -5.87 8.70
N GLN A 118 -23.81 -7.07 8.92
CA GLN A 118 -23.46 -7.54 10.26
C GLN A 118 -22.29 -6.75 10.85
N ARG A 119 -21.21 -6.61 10.08
CA ARG A 119 -19.99 -5.93 10.54
C ARG A 119 -20.27 -4.49 10.99
N VAL A 120 -20.97 -3.70 10.17
CA VAL A 120 -21.25 -2.28 10.46
C VAL A 120 -22.07 -2.11 11.74
N ARG A 121 -22.98 -3.03 12.06
CA ARG A 121 -23.80 -2.99 13.27
C ARG A 121 -22.99 -3.30 14.53
N VAL A 122 -22.17 -4.35 14.50
CA VAL A 122 -21.31 -4.66 15.66
C VAL A 122 -20.21 -3.61 15.84
N GLU A 123 -19.62 -3.09 14.76
CA GLU A 123 -18.65 -1.98 14.84
C GLU A 123 -19.29 -0.69 15.41
N ASN A 124 -20.54 -0.36 15.07
CA ASN A 124 -21.26 0.77 15.66
C ASN A 124 -21.42 0.61 17.18
N VAL A 125 -21.88 -0.56 17.63
CA VAL A 125 -22.02 -0.87 19.06
C VAL A 125 -20.67 -0.83 19.78
N CYS A 126 -19.64 -1.45 19.19
CA CYS A 126 -18.29 -1.44 19.75
C CYS A 126 -17.74 -0.02 19.85
N SER A 127 -17.94 0.82 18.84
CA SER A 127 -17.51 2.24 18.85
C SER A 127 -18.19 3.02 19.97
N ARG A 128 -19.52 2.92 20.11
CA ARG A 128 -20.29 3.56 21.20
C ARG A 128 -19.85 3.09 22.59
N LEU A 129 -19.53 1.81 22.73
CA LEU A 129 -19.05 1.22 23.98
C LEU A 129 -17.53 1.36 24.19
N ASN A 130 -16.78 1.99 23.28
CA ASN A 130 -15.31 2.01 23.30
C ASN A 130 -14.71 0.61 23.54
N LEU A 131 -15.12 -0.34 22.69
CA LEU A 131 -14.63 -1.72 22.60
C LEU A 131 -14.01 -1.93 21.20
N ILE A 132 -13.08 -2.88 21.08
CA ILE A 132 -12.47 -3.26 19.80
C ILE A 132 -13.19 -4.46 19.19
N SER A 133 -13.60 -4.37 17.92
CA SER A 133 -14.15 -5.50 17.18
C SER A 133 -13.04 -6.42 16.67
N LEU A 134 -13.12 -7.73 16.95
CA LEU A 134 -12.19 -8.78 16.51
C LEU A 134 -12.90 -9.71 15.52
N ALA A 135 -12.71 -9.44 14.23
CA ALA A 135 -13.33 -10.15 13.12
C ALA A 135 -12.24 -10.73 12.20
N TYR A 136 -11.53 -11.75 12.68
CA TYR A 136 -10.38 -12.35 12.00
C TYR A 136 -10.74 -12.99 10.66
N LEU A 137 -11.98 -13.47 10.53
CA LEU A 137 -12.48 -14.15 9.33
C LEU A 137 -12.91 -13.17 8.21
N TRP A 138 -13.00 -11.88 8.52
CA TRP A 138 -13.57 -10.87 7.64
C TRP A 138 -12.76 -10.69 6.34
N ARG A 139 -13.45 -10.74 5.20
CA ARG A 139 -12.89 -10.66 3.84
C ARG A 139 -11.78 -11.68 3.53
N ARG A 140 -11.77 -12.82 4.23
CA ARG A 140 -10.97 -13.99 3.83
C ARG A 140 -11.64 -14.76 2.69
N ASP A 141 -10.85 -15.55 1.97
CA ASP A 141 -11.38 -16.51 0.99
C ASP A 141 -12.20 -17.59 1.69
N GLN A 142 -13.42 -17.83 1.22
CA GLN A 142 -14.35 -18.76 1.88
C GLN A 142 -13.96 -20.23 1.67
N THR A 143 -13.24 -20.55 0.59
CA THR A 143 -12.78 -21.91 0.28
C THR A 143 -11.62 -22.32 1.16
N GLU A 144 -10.60 -21.44 1.29
CA GLU A 144 -9.50 -21.61 2.25
C GLU A 144 -10.06 -21.69 3.68
N LEU A 145 -10.97 -20.78 4.05
CA LEU A 145 -11.52 -20.71 5.39
C LEU A 145 -12.31 -21.97 5.79
N LEU A 146 -13.13 -22.54 4.89
CA LEU A 146 -13.85 -23.79 5.15
C LEU A 146 -12.88 -24.97 5.37
N GLN A 147 -11.81 -25.04 4.56
CA GLN A 147 -10.77 -26.07 4.71
C GLN A 147 -10.03 -25.90 6.05
N GLU A 148 -9.61 -24.69 6.40
CA GLU A 148 -8.94 -24.39 7.66
C GLU A 148 -9.81 -24.74 8.88
N MET A 149 -11.12 -24.47 8.86
CA MET A 149 -12.04 -24.89 9.94
C MET A 149 -12.06 -26.41 10.11
N ILE A 150 -12.07 -27.16 9.01
CA ILE A 150 -12.12 -28.63 9.00
C ILE A 150 -10.80 -29.23 9.52
N ASP A 151 -9.67 -28.64 9.16
CA ASP A 151 -8.34 -29.08 9.60
C ASP A 151 -8.03 -28.63 11.04
N CYS A 152 -8.56 -27.49 11.47
CA CYS A 152 -8.54 -27.03 12.85
C CYS A 152 -9.54 -27.76 13.78
N GLN A 153 -10.08 -28.90 13.35
CA GLN A 153 -11.00 -29.73 14.16
C GLN A 153 -12.26 -28.99 14.66
N VAL A 154 -12.81 -28.06 13.86
CA VAL A 154 -14.14 -27.49 14.12
C VAL A 154 -15.21 -28.49 13.69
N HIS A 155 -15.59 -29.37 14.62
CA HIS A 155 -16.60 -30.41 14.41
C HIS A 155 -18.01 -29.82 14.50
N ALA A 156 -18.43 -29.11 13.45
CA ALA A 156 -19.78 -28.59 13.31
C ALA A 156 -20.63 -29.42 12.34
N ILE A 157 -21.93 -29.51 12.63
CA ILE A 157 -22.95 -30.15 11.79
C ILE A 157 -23.85 -29.10 11.14
N ILE A 158 -24.40 -29.42 9.97
CA ILE A 158 -25.44 -28.60 9.30
C ILE A 158 -26.75 -28.74 10.08
N ILE A 159 -27.32 -27.62 10.52
CA ILE A 159 -28.60 -27.58 11.27
C ILE A 159 -29.72 -26.84 10.54
N LYS A 160 -29.42 -26.15 9.44
CA LYS A 160 -30.41 -25.55 8.53
C LYS A 160 -29.89 -25.65 7.11
N VAL A 161 -30.79 -25.81 6.15
CA VAL A 161 -30.51 -25.59 4.73
C VAL A 161 -31.62 -24.75 4.12
N ALA A 162 -31.25 -23.80 3.25
CA ALA A 162 -32.17 -22.85 2.62
C ALA A 162 -31.70 -22.41 1.21
N ALA A 163 -30.97 -23.28 0.49
CA ALA A 163 -30.40 -22.95 -0.81
C ALA A 163 -30.51 -24.07 -1.86
N LEU A 164 -30.52 -23.67 -3.13
CA LEU A 164 -30.57 -24.56 -4.29
C LEU A 164 -29.46 -25.62 -4.24
N GLY A 165 -29.86 -26.88 -4.38
CA GLY A 165 -28.93 -28.01 -4.34
C GLY A 165 -28.61 -28.52 -2.92
N LEU A 166 -29.15 -27.89 -1.88
CA LEU A 166 -29.23 -28.48 -0.54
C LEU A 166 -30.62 -29.09 -0.31
N VAL A 167 -30.68 -30.26 0.33
CA VAL A 167 -31.91 -31.02 0.57
C VAL A 167 -31.94 -31.41 2.06
N PRO A 168 -32.96 -31.01 2.84
CA PRO A 168 -33.06 -31.28 4.28
C PRO A 168 -32.73 -32.73 4.65
N ASP A 169 -33.49 -33.69 4.11
CA ASP A 169 -33.37 -35.13 4.39
C ASP A 169 -32.00 -35.76 4.05
N ARG A 170 -31.16 -35.06 3.29
CA ARG A 170 -29.85 -35.55 2.85
C ARG A 170 -28.67 -34.88 3.53
N HIS A 171 -28.84 -33.66 4.04
CA HIS A 171 -27.73 -32.80 4.48
C HIS A 171 -27.83 -32.34 5.93
N LEU A 172 -29.03 -32.24 6.51
CA LEU A 172 -29.18 -31.94 7.93
C LEU A 172 -28.51 -33.02 8.79
N GLY A 173 -27.81 -32.60 9.85
CA GLY A 173 -27.09 -33.48 10.77
C GLY A 173 -25.71 -33.94 10.28
N LYS A 174 -25.35 -33.75 9.00
CA LYS A 174 -24.01 -34.08 8.50
C LYS A 174 -22.96 -33.09 8.96
N SER A 175 -21.74 -33.56 9.16
CA SER A 175 -20.60 -32.71 9.51
C SER A 175 -20.12 -31.86 8.34
N LEU A 176 -19.45 -30.74 8.62
CA LEU A 176 -18.78 -29.91 7.62
C LEU A 176 -17.81 -30.72 6.74
N ARG A 177 -17.06 -31.66 7.33
CA ARG A 177 -16.09 -32.52 6.63
C ARG A 177 -16.77 -33.43 5.59
N GLU A 178 -17.95 -33.96 5.90
CA GLU A 178 -18.73 -34.77 4.95
C GLU A 178 -19.41 -33.92 3.86
N MET A 179 -19.78 -32.68 4.21
CA MET A 179 -20.51 -31.78 3.32
C MET A 179 -19.60 -30.98 2.37
N GLN A 180 -18.35 -30.74 2.73
CA GLN A 180 -17.41 -29.91 1.95
C GLN A 180 -17.34 -30.28 0.45
N PRO A 181 -17.18 -31.55 0.02
CA PRO A 181 -17.13 -31.87 -1.41
C PRO A 181 -18.44 -31.55 -2.16
N HIS A 182 -19.58 -31.60 -1.46
CA HIS A 182 -20.87 -31.21 -2.03
C HIS A 182 -21.00 -29.68 -2.09
N LEU A 183 -20.60 -28.96 -1.05
CA LEU A 183 -20.64 -27.49 -1.00
C LEU A 183 -19.79 -26.87 -2.12
N LEU A 184 -18.56 -27.36 -2.33
CA LEU A 184 -17.70 -26.95 -3.45
C LEU A 184 -18.38 -27.18 -4.80
N LYS A 185 -19.00 -28.33 -4.99
CA LYS A 185 -19.74 -28.65 -6.23
C LYS A 185 -20.99 -27.76 -6.42
N MET A 186 -21.65 -27.34 -5.35
CA MET A 186 -22.80 -26.42 -5.44
C MET A 186 -22.35 -24.98 -5.70
N ARG A 187 -21.20 -24.55 -5.18
CA ARG A 187 -20.55 -23.28 -5.57
C ARG A 187 -20.32 -23.24 -7.08
N ASP A 188 -19.64 -24.26 -7.61
CA ASP A 188 -19.27 -24.30 -9.04
C ASP A 188 -20.48 -24.38 -9.97
N LYS A 189 -21.59 -24.97 -9.50
CA LYS A 189 -22.80 -25.19 -10.33
C LYS A 189 -23.85 -24.08 -10.20
N TYR A 190 -23.99 -23.47 -9.01
CA TYR A 190 -25.10 -22.59 -8.67
C TYR A 190 -24.67 -21.29 -7.96
N GLY A 191 -23.38 -21.04 -7.74
CA GLY A 191 -22.88 -19.85 -7.04
C GLY A 191 -23.07 -19.86 -5.53
N LEU A 192 -23.39 -21.01 -4.92
CA LEU A 192 -23.58 -21.16 -3.47
C LEU A 192 -22.32 -20.75 -2.69
N ASN A 193 -22.47 -19.97 -1.63
CA ASN A 193 -21.36 -19.62 -0.75
C ASN A 193 -20.96 -20.85 0.09
N VAL A 194 -19.70 -21.28 -0.05
CA VAL A 194 -19.18 -22.48 0.64
C VAL A 194 -19.11 -22.34 2.15
N CYS A 195 -19.18 -21.12 2.69
CA CYS A 195 -19.33 -20.86 4.13
C CYS A 195 -20.77 -20.58 4.56
N GLY A 196 -21.78 -20.62 3.67
CA GLY A 196 -23.19 -20.41 4.03
C GLY A 196 -23.52 -18.97 4.48
N GLU A 197 -22.75 -18.00 4.00
CA GLU A 197 -22.79 -16.60 4.45
C GLU A 197 -24.14 -15.91 4.21
N GLY A 198 -24.77 -16.19 3.06
CA GLY A 198 -26.08 -15.65 2.70
C GLY A 198 -27.25 -16.38 3.35
N GLY A 199 -26.99 -17.17 4.40
CA GLY A 199 -27.99 -18.03 5.05
C GLY A 199 -28.26 -19.32 4.29
N GLU A 200 -27.42 -19.71 3.31
CA GLU A 200 -27.65 -20.93 2.52
C GLU A 200 -27.71 -22.19 3.39
N TYR A 201 -26.95 -22.20 4.48
CA TYR A 201 -27.03 -23.20 5.53
C TYR A 201 -26.51 -22.62 6.87
N GLU A 202 -27.05 -23.10 7.99
CA GLU A 202 -26.55 -22.76 9.32
C GLU A 202 -25.92 -24.00 9.98
N THR A 203 -25.07 -23.80 10.98
CA THR A 203 -24.32 -24.88 11.65
C THR A 203 -24.43 -24.82 13.17
N PHE A 204 -24.17 -25.96 13.80
CA PHE A 204 -23.94 -26.04 15.24
C PHE A 204 -22.67 -26.82 15.54
N THR A 205 -21.77 -26.25 16.34
CA THR A 205 -20.47 -26.82 16.68
C THR A 205 -20.62 -27.78 17.86
N LEU A 206 -20.39 -29.07 17.60
CA LEU A 206 -20.45 -30.12 18.61
C LEU A 206 -19.14 -30.26 19.38
N ASP A 207 -18.02 -30.03 18.70
CA ASP A 207 -16.71 -29.99 19.34
C ASP A 207 -15.73 -29.06 18.61
N CYS A 208 -14.80 -28.46 19.35
CA CYS A 208 -13.59 -27.84 18.84
C CYS A 208 -12.50 -27.85 19.94
N PRO A 209 -11.23 -27.51 19.63
CA PRO A 209 -10.15 -27.49 20.62
C PRO A 209 -10.41 -26.66 21.88
N LEU A 210 -11.23 -25.59 21.80
CA LEU A 210 -11.58 -24.75 22.96
C LEU A 210 -12.57 -25.41 23.93
N PHE A 211 -13.24 -26.49 23.54
CA PHE A 211 -14.22 -27.16 24.40
C PHE A 211 -13.50 -28.11 25.36
N ARG A 212 -13.90 -28.10 26.64
CA ARG A 212 -13.44 -29.04 27.68
C ARG A 212 -14.15 -30.39 27.59
N GLN A 213 -15.38 -30.39 27.08
CA GLN A 213 -16.23 -31.56 26.87
C GLN A 213 -16.86 -31.48 25.48
N ARG A 214 -17.05 -32.62 24.81
CA ARG A 214 -17.76 -32.63 23.51
C ARG A 214 -19.27 -32.66 23.74
N ILE A 215 -20.03 -32.04 22.85
CA ILE A 215 -21.49 -32.10 22.85
C ILE A 215 -21.93 -33.32 22.02
N ALA A 216 -22.70 -34.21 22.63
CA ALA A 216 -23.36 -35.31 21.96
C ALA A 216 -24.81 -34.94 21.65
N VAL A 217 -25.23 -35.22 20.42
CA VAL A 217 -26.62 -35.13 19.99
C VAL A 217 -27.29 -36.46 20.30
N GLU A 218 -28.25 -36.48 21.22
CA GLU A 218 -28.98 -37.71 21.57
C GLU A 218 -30.33 -37.80 20.87
N ASP A 219 -31.01 -36.68 20.68
CA ASP A 219 -32.30 -36.63 20.00
C ASP A 219 -32.49 -35.29 19.26
N ILE A 220 -33.13 -35.36 18.08
CA ILE A 220 -33.38 -34.24 17.17
C ILE A 220 -34.75 -34.36 16.50
N GLN A 221 -35.37 -33.21 16.27
CA GLN A 221 -36.55 -33.07 15.43
C GLN A 221 -36.20 -32.29 14.18
N THR A 222 -36.39 -32.87 13.00
CA THR A 222 -36.30 -32.15 11.72
C THR A 222 -37.63 -31.44 11.44
N ILE A 223 -37.55 -30.16 11.13
CA ILE A 223 -38.69 -29.29 10.79
C ILE A 223 -38.49 -28.78 9.36
N ILE A 224 -39.53 -28.85 8.53
CA ILE A 224 -39.51 -28.34 7.15
C ILE A 224 -40.34 -27.06 7.11
N SER A 225 -39.67 -25.89 7.10
CA SER A 225 -40.30 -24.58 6.99
C SER A 225 -40.93 -24.36 5.61
N SER A 226 -40.29 -24.87 4.55
CA SER A 226 -40.80 -24.81 3.18
C SER A 226 -40.46 -26.09 2.41
N ALA A 227 -41.48 -26.74 1.85
CA ALA A 227 -41.33 -27.92 1.00
C ALA A 227 -41.23 -27.54 -0.51
N ASP A 228 -40.61 -26.40 -0.83
CA ASP A 228 -40.42 -25.96 -2.21
C ASP A 228 -39.65 -27.02 -3.03
N PRO A 229 -40.13 -27.41 -4.25
CA PRO A 229 -39.49 -28.47 -5.04
C PRO A 229 -38.08 -28.15 -5.56
N ILE A 230 -37.68 -26.88 -5.54
CA ILE A 230 -36.43 -26.36 -6.10
C ILE A 230 -35.47 -25.93 -4.97
N CYS A 231 -35.99 -25.27 -3.95
CA CYS A 231 -35.22 -24.75 -2.80
C CYS A 231 -35.91 -25.06 -1.45
N PRO A 232 -35.95 -26.33 -1.03
CA PRO A 232 -36.59 -26.72 0.23
C PRO A 232 -35.84 -26.13 1.43
N VAL A 233 -36.58 -25.54 2.37
CA VAL A 233 -36.06 -24.97 3.61
C VAL A 233 -36.41 -25.88 4.76
N GLY A 234 -35.41 -26.30 5.53
CA GLY A 234 -35.61 -27.13 6.71
C GLY A 234 -34.46 -27.03 7.69
N TYR A 235 -34.77 -27.29 8.96
CA TYR A 235 -33.85 -27.15 10.08
C TYR A 235 -34.01 -28.23 11.15
N ILE A 236 -33.00 -28.34 12.02
CA ILE A 236 -32.97 -29.21 13.19
C ILE A 236 -33.33 -28.40 14.43
N ASN A 237 -34.29 -28.91 15.20
CA ASN A 237 -34.47 -28.55 16.60
C ASN A 237 -33.85 -29.62 17.50
N PHE A 238 -33.09 -29.21 18.51
CA PHE A 238 -32.42 -30.11 19.44
C PHE A 238 -33.32 -30.39 20.65
N THR A 239 -33.91 -31.58 20.70
CA THR A 239 -34.73 -32.02 21.84
C THR A 239 -33.87 -32.55 22.99
N LYS A 240 -32.68 -33.13 22.69
CA LYS A 240 -31.75 -33.58 23.73
C LYS A 240 -30.28 -33.51 23.30
N LEU A 241 -29.50 -32.73 24.05
CA LEU A 241 -28.04 -32.63 23.97
C LEU A 241 -27.42 -33.03 25.32
N THR A 242 -26.28 -33.70 25.31
CA THR A 242 -25.53 -34.06 26.53
C THR A 242 -24.04 -33.79 26.39
N LEU A 243 -23.37 -33.51 27.52
CA LEU A 243 -21.92 -33.34 27.56
C LEU A 243 -21.25 -34.70 27.77
N GLN A 244 -20.28 -35.02 26.92
CA GLN A 244 -19.43 -36.19 27.06
C GLN A 244 -17.99 -35.76 27.35
N PRO A 245 -17.26 -36.46 28.23
CA PRO A 245 -15.82 -36.29 28.37
C PRO A 245 -15.13 -36.47 27.01
N LYS A 246 -14.13 -35.64 26.72
CA LYS A 246 -13.16 -35.95 25.66
C LYS A 246 -12.31 -37.12 26.12
N GLU A 247 -11.94 -38.02 25.20
CA GLU A 247 -10.94 -39.03 25.53
C GLU A 247 -9.61 -38.34 25.84
N ALA A 248 -8.92 -38.82 26.86
CA ALA A 248 -7.71 -38.18 27.36
C ALA A 248 -6.51 -38.51 26.45
N SER A 249 -6.42 -37.85 25.29
CA SER A 249 -5.12 -37.64 24.63
C SER A 249 -4.16 -37.09 25.67
N GLY A 250 -3.03 -37.77 25.90
CA GLY A 250 -2.22 -37.68 27.12
C GLY A 250 -1.46 -36.38 27.36
N CYS A 251 -2.16 -35.25 27.49
CA CYS A 251 -1.69 -33.99 28.04
C CYS A 251 -2.92 -33.19 28.52
N GLY A 252 -2.77 -32.29 29.50
CA GLY A 252 -3.90 -31.50 30.00
C GLY A 252 -4.49 -30.59 28.91
N ALA A 253 -5.83 -30.56 28.81
CA ALA A 253 -6.66 -29.68 27.98
C ALA A 253 -6.03 -29.24 26.63
N ALA A 254 -6.38 -29.96 25.55
CA ALA A 254 -5.95 -29.75 24.15
C ALA A 254 -5.43 -28.33 23.89
N SER A 255 -4.12 -28.15 24.05
CA SER A 255 -3.49 -26.85 23.95
C SER A 255 -3.54 -26.39 22.49
N VAL A 256 -4.13 -25.21 22.26
CA VAL A 256 -3.94 -24.49 20.99
C VAL A 256 -2.49 -24.00 21.00
N VAL A 257 -1.57 -24.85 20.51
CA VAL A 257 -0.13 -24.55 20.54
C VAL A 257 0.21 -23.54 19.45
N VAL A 258 0.94 -22.51 19.84
CA VAL A 258 1.19 -21.31 19.03
C VAL A 258 2.61 -21.32 18.44
N GLY A 259 2.70 -21.55 17.12
CA GLY A 259 3.95 -21.44 16.32
C GLY A 259 4.85 -22.69 16.36
N GLY A 260 5.70 -22.96 15.36
CA GLY A 260 5.94 -22.26 14.08
C GLY A 260 6.49 -23.23 13.02
N GLY A 261 6.61 -22.78 11.77
CA GLY A 261 6.76 -23.65 10.59
C GLY A 261 7.84 -24.75 10.67
N GLY A 262 7.40 -26.00 10.50
CA GLY A 262 8.26 -27.18 10.40
C GLY A 262 7.50 -28.37 9.82
N SER A 263 7.75 -28.71 8.56
CA SER A 263 7.21 -29.91 7.92
C SER A 263 7.95 -31.16 8.41
N GLY A 264 7.31 -32.01 9.20
CA GLY A 264 7.88 -33.30 9.61
C GLY A 264 7.11 -33.98 10.74
N GLY A 265 6.57 -35.17 10.48
CA GLY A 265 5.66 -35.84 11.41
C GLY A 265 6.32 -36.34 12.71
N GLY A 266 5.61 -36.12 13.82
CA GLY A 266 5.82 -36.73 15.13
C GLY A 266 4.50 -36.75 15.89
N GLY A 267 4.02 -37.93 16.31
CA GLY A 267 2.62 -38.12 16.71
C GLY A 267 2.22 -37.46 18.04
N GLY A 268 1.26 -36.54 17.96
CA GLY A 268 0.49 -35.97 19.08
C GLY A 268 -0.59 -35.03 18.55
N ASP A 269 -1.77 -34.99 19.18
CA ASP A 269 -2.92 -34.15 18.78
C ASP A 269 -2.66 -32.66 19.02
N VAL A 270 -1.82 -32.03 18.21
CA VAL A 270 -1.59 -30.58 18.22
C VAL A 270 -2.30 -29.95 17.04
N VAL A 271 -3.37 -29.19 17.33
CA VAL A 271 -4.12 -28.45 16.30
C VAL A 271 -3.43 -27.12 16.03
N PHE A 272 -2.98 -26.92 14.80
CA PHE A 272 -2.32 -25.70 14.36
C PHE A 272 -3.32 -24.69 13.80
N VAL A 273 -3.43 -23.53 14.43
CA VAL A 273 -4.22 -22.39 13.94
C VAL A 273 -3.25 -21.34 13.38
N LYS A 274 -3.35 -21.05 12.07
CA LYS A 274 -2.55 -19.99 11.41
C LYS A 274 -2.80 -18.64 12.10
N ARG A 275 -1.73 -17.90 12.39
CA ARG A 275 -1.75 -16.52 12.91
C ARG A 275 -1.54 -15.50 11.78
N SER A 276 -1.68 -14.22 12.12
CA SER A 276 -1.49 -13.07 11.22
C SER A 276 -0.17 -13.04 10.45
N LEU A 277 0.92 -13.58 11.00
CA LEU A 277 2.20 -13.67 10.32
C LEU A 277 2.25 -14.81 9.29
N ASP A 278 1.53 -15.91 9.53
CA ASP A 278 1.48 -17.06 8.62
C ASP A 278 0.76 -16.64 7.32
N TYR A 279 -0.34 -15.88 7.44
CA TYR A 279 -1.01 -15.17 6.33
C TYR A 279 -0.19 -14.03 5.68
N ILE A 280 1.10 -13.90 6.02
CA ILE A 280 2.06 -13.01 5.36
C ILE A 280 3.24 -13.81 4.78
N SER A 281 3.70 -14.87 5.45
CA SER A 281 4.69 -15.79 4.87
C SER A 281 4.17 -16.47 3.59
N ASP A 282 2.90 -16.86 3.56
CA ASP A 282 2.27 -17.51 2.40
C ASP A 282 2.38 -16.63 1.12
N LEU A 283 2.43 -15.30 1.26
CA LEU A 283 2.62 -14.37 0.13
C LEU A 283 4.04 -14.31 -0.43
N ASN A 284 5.03 -14.90 0.24
CA ASN A 284 6.35 -15.08 -0.37
C ASN A 284 6.32 -16.16 -1.46
N GLU A 285 5.34 -17.06 -1.44
CA GLU A 285 5.20 -18.18 -2.37
C GLU A 285 4.01 -18.00 -3.34
N SER A 286 2.80 -17.66 -2.87
CA SER A 286 1.59 -17.65 -3.72
C SER A 286 1.32 -16.37 -4.51
N THR A 287 1.94 -15.24 -4.15
CA THR A 287 1.59 -13.92 -4.76
C THR A 287 2.20 -13.70 -6.15
N TYR A 288 2.94 -14.66 -6.69
CA TYR A 288 3.33 -14.67 -8.11
C TYR A 288 2.30 -15.35 -9.02
N SER A 289 1.35 -16.13 -8.49
CA SER A 289 0.33 -16.85 -9.27
C SER A 289 -1.08 -16.25 -9.18
N ASP A 290 -1.42 -15.58 -8.08
CA ASP A 290 -2.78 -15.03 -7.83
C ASP A 290 -3.09 -13.69 -8.54
N LEU A 291 -2.21 -13.24 -9.43
CA LEU A 291 -2.52 -12.21 -10.41
C LEU A 291 -2.82 -12.87 -11.76
N SER A 292 -4.01 -13.48 -11.85
CA SER A 292 -4.61 -13.93 -13.10
C SER A 292 -5.05 -12.73 -13.96
N ASP A 293 -4.08 -12.01 -14.50
CA ASP A 293 -4.25 -11.22 -15.72
C ASP A 293 -4.45 -12.21 -16.88
N PRO A 294 -5.57 -12.18 -17.61
CA PRO A 294 -5.78 -13.06 -18.76
C PRO A 294 -4.88 -12.72 -19.96
N ASP A 295 -4.19 -11.58 -19.93
CA ASP A 295 -3.41 -11.04 -21.06
C ASP A 295 -1.89 -11.28 -20.96
N PHE A 296 -1.35 -11.75 -19.82
CA PHE A 296 0.06 -12.17 -19.75
C PHE A 296 0.19 -13.61 -20.25
N SER A 297 0.62 -13.76 -21.51
CA SER A 297 0.97 -15.05 -22.08
C SER A 297 2.04 -15.77 -21.23
N GLU A 298 1.89 -17.08 -21.02
CA GLU A 298 2.85 -17.90 -20.25
C GLU A 298 4.30 -17.72 -20.74
N THR A 299 4.48 -17.43 -22.04
CA THR A 299 5.75 -17.12 -22.69
C THR A 299 6.49 -15.89 -22.15
N GLU A 300 5.81 -14.85 -21.67
CA GLU A 300 6.49 -13.69 -21.07
C GLU A 300 6.93 -13.95 -19.63
N LEU A 301 6.13 -14.71 -18.87
CA LEU A 301 6.51 -15.17 -17.53
C LEU A 301 7.72 -16.11 -17.59
N GLU A 302 7.76 -17.05 -18.55
CA GLU A 302 8.94 -17.89 -18.79
C GLU A 302 10.19 -17.08 -19.14
N LEU A 303 10.07 -15.99 -19.94
CA LEU A 303 11.19 -15.12 -20.27
C LEU A 303 11.76 -14.41 -19.05
N ILE A 304 10.89 -13.88 -18.18
CA ILE A 304 11.28 -13.21 -16.93
C ILE A 304 11.93 -14.18 -15.94
N GLU A 305 11.37 -15.39 -15.79
CA GLU A 305 12.00 -16.43 -14.95
C GLU A 305 13.36 -16.87 -15.49
N LYS A 306 13.48 -17.05 -16.81
CA LYS A 306 14.72 -17.47 -17.47
C LYS A 306 15.82 -16.41 -17.33
N GLU A 307 15.49 -15.13 -17.48
CA GLU A 307 16.42 -14.02 -17.23
C GLU A 307 16.86 -13.96 -15.75
N THR A 308 15.95 -14.22 -14.82
CA THR A 308 16.23 -14.25 -13.37
C THR A 308 17.15 -15.41 -12.99
N ARG A 309 16.87 -16.64 -13.47
CA ARG A 309 17.72 -17.82 -13.26
C ARG A 309 19.10 -17.66 -13.93
N LEU A 310 19.17 -17.00 -15.09
CA LEU A 310 20.46 -16.65 -15.72
C LEU A 310 21.30 -15.73 -14.83
N ARG A 311 20.72 -14.67 -14.26
CA ARG A 311 21.42 -13.78 -13.30
C ARG A 311 21.90 -14.51 -12.05
N GLU A 312 21.10 -15.43 -11.51
CA GLU A 312 21.50 -16.23 -10.34
C GLU A 312 22.64 -17.21 -10.68
N SER A 313 22.59 -17.86 -11.85
CA SER A 313 23.65 -18.79 -12.30
C SER A 313 25.01 -18.11 -12.48
N LEU A 314 25.02 -16.87 -12.98
CA LEU A 314 26.23 -16.04 -13.11
C LEU A 314 26.86 -15.76 -11.74
N SER A 315 26.05 -15.48 -10.71
CA SER A 315 26.55 -15.25 -9.34
C SER A 315 27.20 -16.49 -8.71
N GLN A 316 26.73 -17.71 -9.01
CA GLN A 316 27.36 -18.94 -8.53
C GLN A 316 28.69 -19.23 -9.25
N SER A 317 28.82 -18.92 -10.54
CA SER A 317 30.09 -19.09 -11.25
C SER A 317 31.20 -18.15 -10.75
N GLU A 318 30.88 -16.92 -10.34
CA GLU A 318 31.86 -16.02 -9.69
C GLU A 318 32.31 -16.50 -8.30
N LEU A 319 31.41 -17.14 -7.55
CA LEU A 319 31.75 -17.73 -6.23
C LEU A 319 32.72 -18.91 -6.36
N ILE A 320 32.50 -19.81 -7.34
CA ILE A 320 33.40 -20.95 -7.61
C ILE A 320 34.78 -20.46 -8.10
N SER A 321 34.83 -19.34 -8.83
CA SER A 321 36.10 -18.72 -9.27
C SER A 321 36.96 -18.18 -8.12
N ARG A 322 36.41 -17.89 -6.94
CA ARG A 322 37.16 -17.33 -5.80
C ARG A 322 37.66 -18.37 -4.80
N SER A 323 37.24 -19.63 -4.88
CA SER A 323 37.64 -20.69 -3.95
C SER A 323 38.98 -21.37 -4.27
N ASN A 324 39.55 -21.17 -5.47
CA ASN A 324 40.72 -21.92 -5.95
C ASN A 324 42.08 -21.18 -5.85
N SER A 325 42.19 -20.08 -5.10
CA SER A 325 43.46 -19.31 -4.96
C SER A 325 44.05 -19.26 -3.54
N PHE A 326 43.44 -19.88 -2.54
CA PHE A 326 43.97 -19.95 -1.16
C PHE A 326 44.43 -21.37 -0.79
N GLY A 327 45.57 -21.80 -1.35
CA GLY A 327 46.02 -23.19 -1.26
C GLY A 327 47.53 -23.44 -1.28
N ARG A 328 48.39 -22.43 -1.06
CA ARG A 328 49.86 -22.61 -0.90
C ARG A 328 50.49 -21.45 -0.12
N HIS A 329 50.46 -21.52 1.22
CA HIS A 329 51.51 -21.07 2.14
C HIS A 329 51.05 -21.22 3.60
N LEU A 330 51.47 -22.31 4.27
CA LEU A 330 51.70 -22.46 5.72
C LEU A 330 51.75 -23.96 6.10
N ALA A 331 52.87 -24.59 5.77
CA ALA A 331 53.20 -25.96 6.21
C ALA A 331 54.67 -26.02 6.63
N ALA A 332 55.04 -25.24 7.66
CA ALA A 332 56.39 -25.20 8.22
C ALA A 332 56.42 -24.61 9.66
N ALA A 333 55.65 -25.18 10.60
CA ALA A 333 55.89 -24.97 12.04
C ALA A 333 55.28 -26.11 12.89
N ALA A 334 56.12 -26.70 13.75
CA ALA A 334 55.77 -27.47 14.94
C ALA A 334 54.84 -28.71 14.81
N ALA A 335 55.44 -29.86 14.50
CA ALA A 335 55.30 -31.00 15.42
C ALA A 335 56.00 -30.59 16.74
N THR A 336 55.44 -30.77 17.93
CA THR A 336 55.25 -32.02 18.71
C THR A 336 54.10 -31.79 19.73
N THR A 337 53.42 -32.77 20.34
CA THR A 337 53.93 -34.00 20.99
C THR A 337 52.82 -35.06 21.17
N THR A 338 53.19 -36.34 21.11
CA THR A 338 52.43 -37.54 21.55
C THR A 338 51.96 -37.47 23.01
N THR A 339 50.84 -38.10 23.42
CA THR A 339 50.64 -39.56 23.74
C THR A 339 49.13 -39.91 23.78
N ALA A 340 48.63 -41.16 23.64
CA ALA A 340 49.18 -42.48 23.28
C ALA A 340 48.07 -43.46 22.78
N SER A 341 48.47 -44.53 22.05
CA SER A 341 47.91 -45.92 21.93
C SER A 341 46.41 -46.24 22.16
N SER A 342 45.74 -47.16 21.42
CA SER A 342 46.20 -48.16 20.41
C SER A 342 45.05 -48.78 19.59
N SER A 343 45.44 -49.35 18.44
CA SER A 343 44.76 -50.21 17.42
C SER A 343 44.20 -51.56 17.96
N PRO A 344 43.51 -52.49 17.19
CA PRO A 344 43.58 -52.70 15.70
C PRO A 344 42.34 -53.23 14.88
N ILE A 345 42.37 -53.03 13.53
CA ILE A 345 42.23 -53.99 12.35
C ILE A 345 41.13 -55.10 12.38
N PRO A 346 40.37 -55.54 11.31
CA PRO A 346 40.72 -55.64 9.85
C PRO A 346 39.65 -55.39 8.70
N ILE A 347 40.14 -55.15 7.45
CA ILE A 347 39.87 -55.80 6.09
C ILE A 347 38.38 -55.97 5.61
N VAL A 348 37.91 -55.75 4.36
CA VAL A 348 38.12 -56.46 3.05
C VAL A 348 37.66 -55.61 1.82
N THR A 349 38.35 -55.88 0.70
CA THR A 349 38.40 -55.34 -0.69
C THR A 349 37.34 -55.82 -1.72
N LYS A 350 37.24 -55.15 -2.90
CA LYS A 350 37.41 -55.76 -4.25
C LYS A 350 37.44 -54.77 -5.45
N SER A 351 37.98 -55.24 -6.58
CA SER A 351 38.30 -54.58 -7.87
C SER A 351 37.29 -54.96 -9.01
N ALA A 352 37.36 -54.60 -10.32
CA ALA A 352 38.48 -54.25 -11.22
C ALA A 352 38.06 -53.65 -12.61
N SER A 353 39.02 -53.00 -13.32
CA SER A 353 39.33 -53.06 -14.80
C SER A 353 38.34 -52.46 -15.86
N VAL A 354 38.68 -52.05 -17.11
CA VAL A 354 39.77 -52.36 -18.11
C VAL A 354 40.03 -51.17 -19.11
N ASP A 355 41.28 -51.00 -19.59
CA ASP A 355 41.85 -50.38 -20.84
C ASP A 355 41.71 -48.91 -21.35
N GLU A 356 42.82 -48.49 -21.98
CA GLU A 356 43.17 -47.28 -22.78
C GLU A 356 43.04 -47.60 -24.33
N PRO A 357 43.50 -46.84 -25.38
CA PRO A 357 44.62 -45.87 -25.42
C PRO A 357 44.54 -44.61 -26.35
N THR A 358 45.49 -43.66 -26.14
CA THR A 358 46.19 -42.77 -27.14
C THR A 358 45.40 -41.86 -28.11
N ALA A 359 45.85 -40.67 -28.57
CA ALA A 359 46.90 -39.67 -28.24
C ALA A 359 46.62 -38.41 -29.15
N ALA A 360 47.43 -37.35 -29.35
CA ALA A 360 48.80 -36.99 -28.96
C ALA A 360 49.07 -35.45 -29.03
N ALA A 361 50.11 -35.02 -28.31
CA ALA A 361 51.11 -33.97 -28.66
C ALA A 361 50.76 -32.45 -28.75
N ALA A 362 51.58 -31.66 -28.03
CA ALA A 362 51.79 -30.21 -28.15
C ALA A 362 52.99 -29.92 -29.13
N PRO A 363 53.69 -28.75 -29.21
CA PRO A 363 54.11 -27.81 -28.15
C PRO A 363 54.05 -26.28 -28.59
N PRO A 364 54.71 -25.31 -27.91
CA PRO A 364 54.38 -23.87 -27.99
C PRO A 364 55.45 -23.02 -28.72
N VAL A 365 55.42 -21.68 -28.62
CA VAL A 365 56.61 -20.79 -28.36
C VAL A 365 56.29 -19.28 -28.32
N LEU A 366 56.90 -18.60 -27.33
CA LEU A 366 57.27 -17.18 -27.11
C LEU A 366 56.88 -16.05 -28.10
N GLY A 367 56.59 -14.86 -27.56
CA GLY A 367 56.83 -13.58 -28.25
C GLY A 367 56.03 -12.37 -27.73
N ALA A 368 56.71 -11.41 -27.10
CA ALA A 368 56.24 -10.02 -26.88
C ALA A 368 57.34 -9.07 -27.44
N PRO A 369 57.22 -7.72 -27.45
CA PRO A 369 56.06 -6.82 -27.22
C PRO A 369 55.94 -5.71 -28.33
N THR A 370 55.28 -4.58 -27.99
CA THR A 370 55.44 -3.18 -28.49
C THR A 370 54.44 -2.55 -29.50
N SER A 371 53.72 -1.55 -28.95
CA SER A 371 53.44 -0.18 -29.46
C SER A 371 52.72 0.14 -30.80
N SER A 372 51.61 0.88 -30.62
CA SER A 372 51.26 2.19 -31.23
C SER A 372 50.70 2.34 -32.67
N THR A 373 49.40 2.71 -32.70
CA THR A 373 48.76 3.84 -33.43
C THR A 373 48.64 3.91 -34.97
N SER A 374 47.43 4.33 -35.40
CA SER A 374 47.07 4.96 -36.70
C SER A 374 47.06 4.03 -37.95
N ALA A 375 46.34 4.30 -39.05
CA ALA A 375 45.13 5.09 -39.33
C ALA A 375 44.63 4.76 -40.77
N CYS A 376 43.40 5.16 -41.12
CA CYS A 376 42.85 5.44 -42.47
C CYS A 376 43.10 4.50 -43.67
N ALA A 377 42.04 4.17 -44.43
CA ALA A 377 41.99 4.39 -45.89
C ALA A 377 40.58 4.16 -46.47
N SER A 378 40.25 4.90 -47.54
CA SER A 378 39.01 4.85 -48.32
C SER A 378 39.19 4.13 -49.67
N MET A 379 38.12 3.60 -50.28
CA MET A 379 37.80 3.64 -51.72
C MET A 379 36.27 3.49 -51.89
N LEU A 380 35.47 4.16 -52.75
CA LEU A 380 35.53 4.79 -54.09
C LEU A 380 35.08 3.90 -55.29
N LEU A 381 34.12 4.44 -56.08
CA LEU A 381 33.76 4.13 -57.50
C LEU A 381 33.00 2.79 -57.74
N THR A 382 32.12 2.57 -58.75
CA THR A 382 31.59 3.41 -59.87
C THR A 382 30.30 2.83 -60.53
N THR A 383 29.29 3.70 -60.76
CA THR A 383 28.45 3.93 -61.97
C THR A 383 27.81 2.82 -62.86
N GLY A 384 26.53 3.04 -63.18
CA GLY A 384 25.89 2.88 -64.51
C GLY A 384 24.75 1.84 -64.63
N ASP A 385 23.80 1.89 -65.58
CA ASP A 385 22.99 2.99 -66.19
C ASP A 385 21.81 2.35 -66.99
N GLY A 386 20.72 3.11 -67.24
CA GLY A 386 19.60 2.78 -68.16
C GLY A 386 18.47 1.87 -67.60
N GLY A 387 17.18 2.06 -67.94
CA GLY A 387 16.53 3.15 -68.71
C GLY A 387 15.08 2.81 -69.13
N SER A 388 14.25 3.85 -69.35
CA SER A 388 12.86 3.85 -69.92
C SER A 388 11.71 3.29 -69.04
N GLN A 389 10.79 4.15 -68.56
CA GLN A 389 9.47 4.56 -69.13
C GLN A 389 8.29 3.67 -68.64
N SER A 390 7.10 4.17 -68.24
CA SER A 390 6.49 5.52 -68.34
C SER A 390 5.33 5.76 -67.35
N GLN A 391 4.99 7.04 -67.07
CA GLN A 391 3.80 7.58 -66.37
C GLN A 391 3.67 7.21 -64.86
N GLY A 392 3.60 8.11 -63.86
CA GLY A 392 3.42 9.58 -63.81
C GLY A 392 1.98 9.95 -63.39
N GLY A 393 1.71 10.75 -62.33
CA GLY A 393 2.52 11.42 -61.30
C GLY A 393 1.58 11.91 -60.16
N GLY A 394 2.01 12.62 -59.11
CA GLY A 394 3.34 13.07 -58.72
C GLY A 394 3.40 13.56 -57.26
N HIS A 395 4.60 13.63 -56.70
CA HIS A 395 4.91 14.12 -55.34
C HIS A 395 5.43 15.56 -55.35
N HIS A 396 5.38 16.24 -54.20
CA HIS A 396 6.53 16.93 -53.57
C HIS A 396 6.29 16.91 -52.03
N TYR A 397 7.10 16.28 -51.17
CA TYR A 397 8.53 16.50 -50.81
C TYR A 397 8.78 17.89 -50.22
N GLY A 398 9.51 18.07 -49.10
CA GLY A 398 10.22 17.17 -48.17
C GLY A 398 10.51 17.95 -46.86
N LEU A 399 11.05 17.40 -45.78
CA LEU A 399 12.39 16.81 -45.66
C LEU A 399 12.49 16.00 -44.35
N GLY A 400 13.17 14.85 -44.38
CA GLY A 400 13.60 14.15 -43.18
C GLY A 400 15.04 14.52 -42.80
N SER A 401 15.32 14.60 -41.50
CA SER A 401 16.67 14.56 -40.95
C SER A 401 16.76 13.39 -39.97
N SER A 402 17.60 12.41 -40.28
CA SER A 402 17.77 11.20 -39.47
C SER A 402 19.01 11.28 -38.60
N THR A 403 18.81 11.49 -37.30
CA THR A 403 19.81 11.24 -36.25
C THR A 403 19.17 10.43 -35.13
N ALA A 404 18.97 9.12 -35.37
CA ALA A 404 18.45 8.20 -34.37
C ALA A 404 19.57 7.71 -33.45
N ALA A 405 19.79 8.39 -32.33
CA ALA A 405 20.64 7.90 -31.25
C ALA A 405 19.84 6.94 -30.35
N VAL A 406 19.88 5.65 -30.67
CA VAL A 406 19.29 4.59 -29.81
C VAL A 406 20.19 4.42 -28.59
N CYS A 407 19.81 5.04 -27.47
CA CYS A 407 20.53 4.89 -26.20
C CYS A 407 20.09 3.61 -25.47
N GLY A 408 20.47 2.45 -26.02
CA GLY A 408 20.27 1.15 -25.37
C GLY A 408 21.29 0.94 -24.25
N SER A 409 20.83 0.96 -23.00
CA SER A 409 21.65 0.72 -21.80
C SER A 409 21.99 -0.76 -21.60
N LEU A 410 22.86 -1.30 -22.46
CA LEU A 410 23.55 -2.56 -22.21
C LEU A 410 24.55 -2.39 -21.06
N SER A 411 24.22 -2.96 -19.89
CA SER A 411 25.19 -3.15 -18.81
C SER A 411 26.22 -4.22 -19.19
N LEU A 412 27.38 -3.78 -19.67
CA LEU A 412 28.56 -4.62 -19.85
C LEU A 412 29.31 -4.78 -18.52
N ALA A 413 29.52 -6.03 -18.10
CA ALA A 413 30.39 -6.35 -16.98
C ALA A 413 31.86 -6.14 -17.35
N ILE A 414 32.63 -5.48 -16.46
CA ILE A 414 34.09 -5.38 -16.58
C ILE A 414 34.72 -5.81 -15.26
N SER A 415 35.48 -6.90 -15.32
CA SER A 415 36.30 -7.38 -14.20
C SER A 415 37.54 -6.48 -14.02
N SER A 416 37.77 -5.99 -12.80
CA SER A 416 39.00 -5.24 -12.48
C SER A 416 40.10 -6.16 -11.94
N LEU A 417 41.23 -6.16 -12.64
CA LEU A 417 42.50 -6.73 -12.17
C LEU A 417 43.05 -5.87 -11.02
N GLY A 418 43.56 -6.51 -9.96
CA GLY A 418 44.14 -5.82 -8.82
C GLY A 418 45.58 -5.36 -9.06
N LEU A 419 45.98 -4.30 -8.37
CA LEU A 419 47.38 -3.95 -8.12
C LEU A 419 47.54 -3.37 -6.70
N SER A 420 48.73 -3.58 -6.13
CA SER A 420 49.01 -3.48 -4.69
C SER A 420 49.59 -2.12 -4.27
N ALA A 421 49.19 -1.62 -3.10
CA ALA A 421 49.99 -0.71 -2.29
C ALA A 421 49.89 -1.08 -0.79
N THR A 422 50.99 -0.90 -0.07
CA THR A 422 51.29 -1.52 1.25
C THR A 422 51.26 -0.54 2.43
N ASN A 423 51.28 -1.11 3.65
CA ASN A 423 51.51 -0.46 4.97
C ASN A 423 50.29 0.22 5.62
N THR A 424 50.04 0.11 6.95
CA THR A 424 50.60 -0.79 7.99
C THR A 424 49.66 -0.88 9.19
N CYS A 425 49.49 -2.09 9.72
CA CYS A 425 49.30 -2.46 11.14
C CYS A 425 48.34 -1.67 12.06
N CYS A 426 47.22 -2.30 12.42
CA CYS A 426 46.86 -2.59 13.82
C CYS A 426 46.05 -3.91 13.88
N GLN A 427 46.22 -4.71 14.94
CA GLN A 427 45.83 -6.14 14.96
C GLN A 427 44.42 -6.44 15.53
N PRO A 428 43.87 -7.65 15.29
CA PRO A 428 42.42 -7.88 15.26
C PRO A 428 41.81 -8.49 16.53
N GLY A 429 40.52 -8.21 16.73
CA GLY A 429 39.62 -9.03 17.54
C GLY A 429 38.93 -10.11 16.70
N THR A 430 38.82 -11.31 17.25
CA THR A 430 38.27 -12.51 16.59
C THR A 430 36.76 -12.44 16.35
N GLY A 431 36.30 -12.72 15.13
CA GLY A 431 34.89 -12.92 14.80
C GLY A 431 34.69 -14.08 13.83
N THR A 432 33.94 -15.10 14.23
CA THR A 432 33.64 -16.29 13.43
C THR A 432 32.66 -15.97 12.29
N GLY A 433 32.89 -16.57 11.11
CA GLY A 433 32.04 -16.37 9.94
C GLY A 433 30.62 -16.89 10.14
N GLY A 434 29.63 -16.06 9.82
CA GLY A 434 28.20 -16.37 9.79
C GLY A 434 27.59 -15.99 8.44
N THR A 435 26.47 -16.63 8.10
CA THR A 435 25.71 -16.40 6.88
C THR A 435 25.34 -14.92 6.70
N GLY A 436 25.49 -14.41 5.47
CA GLY A 436 25.33 -12.99 5.13
C GLY A 436 23.88 -12.49 5.18
N ALA A 437 23.30 -12.41 6.38
CA ALA A 437 22.26 -11.42 6.63
C ALA A 437 22.92 -10.03 6.55
N THR A 438 22.47 -9.19 5.61
CA THR A 438 22.85 -7.78 5.59
C THR A 438 22.44 -7.17 6.92
N GLN A 439 23.41 -6.78 7.75
CA GLN A 439 23.10 -6.03 8.98
C GLN A 439 22.28 -4.79 8.58
N PRO A 440 21.26 -4.42 9.37
CA PRO A 440 20.54 -3.17 9.14
C PRO A 440 21.56 -2.02 9.14
N PRO A 441 21.39 -1.00 8.27
CA PRO A 441 22.26 0.16 8.33
C PRO A 441 22.20 0.79 9.72
N SER A 442 23.32 1.35 10.17
CA SER A 442 23.35 2.15 11.40
C SER A 442 22.29 3.25 11.34
N PRO A 443 21.67 3.64 12.48
CA PRO A 443 20.72 4.75 12.52
C PRO A 443 21.26 5.98 11.78
N LEU A 444 20.41 6.61 10.96
CA LEU A 444 20.80 7.79 10.19
C LEU A 444 21.07 8.95 11.15
N THR A 445 22.33 9.39 11.23
CA THR A 445 22.63 10.72 11.77
C THR A 445 22.13 11.76 10.78
N TYR A 446 21.26 12.66 11.23
CA TYR A 446 20.71 13.75 10.42
C TYR A 446 20.81 15.07 11.17
N GLU A 447 20.86 16.16 10.42
CA GLU A 447 20.74 17.52 10.96
C GLU A 447 19.30 18.02 10.78
N ARG A 448 18.85 18.85 11.73
CA ARG A 448 17.60 19.61 11.58
C ARG A 448 17.90 20.92 10.88
N GLU A 449 16.95 21.41 10.10
CA GLU A 449 17.05 22.77 9.58
C GLU A 449 17.22 23.75 10.76
N PHE A 450 18.16 24.68 10.64
CA PHE A 450 18.44 25.69 11.67
C PHE A 450 17.95 27.07 11.24
N ARG A 451 17.79 27.29 9.93
CA ARG A 451 17.26 28.53 9.36
C ARG A 451 15.74 28.61 9.60
N PRO A 452 15.18 29.80 9.84
CA PRO A 452 13.73 29.96 9.87
C PRO A 452 13.08 29.44 8.58
N LEU A 453 11.96 28.75 8.76
CA LEU A 453 11.05 28.36 7.68
C LEU A 453 9.78 29.18 7.86
N ALA A 454 9.34 29.87 6.82
CA ALA A 454 8.16 30.74 6.83
C ALA A 454 7.24 30.37 5.66
N ASN A 455 6.64 29.18 5.72
CA ASN A 455 5.59 28.84 4.76
C ASN A 455 4.37 29.76 4.96
N GLU A 456 3.77 30.19 3.85
CA GLU A 456 2.57 31.03 3.86
C GLU A 456 1.35 30.23 3.43
N ALA A 457 0.31 30.22 4.27
CA ALA A 457 -0.93 29.50 4.02
C ALA A 457 -1.67 30.05 2.79
N LYS A 458 -1.82 29.22 1.75
CA LYS A 458 -2.37 29.62 0.44
C LYS A 458 -3.38 28.59 -0.06
N ALA A 459 -4.44 29.07 -0.73
CA ALA A 459 -5.48 28.24 -1.35
C ALA A 459 -5.60 28.50 -2.87
N ALA A 460 -5.84 27.43 -3.64
CA ALA A 460 -6.22 27.47 -5.06
C ALA A 460 -7.43 26.57 -5.28
N ILE A 461 -8.36 26.99 -6.14
CA ILE A 461 -9.64 26.33 -6.41
C ILE A 461 -9.78 26.17 -7.93
N ASN A 462 -10.27 25.03 -8.41
CA ASN A 462 -10.55 24.81 -9.83
C ASN A 462 -12.06 24.88 -10.15
N ALA A 463 -12.39 24.80 -11.44
CA ALA A 463 -13.76 24.88 -11.95
C ALA A 463 -14.69 23.80 -11.40
N LYS A 464 -14.13 22.62 -11.09
CA LYS A 464 -14.85 21.44 -10.61
C LYS A 464 -15.07 21.42 -9.10
N GLY A 465 -14.66 22.46 -8.37
CA GLY A 465 -14.87 22.58 -6.93
C GLY A 465 -13.88 21.81 -6.07
N TRP A 466 -12.72 21.44 -6.64
CA TRP A 466 -11.56 21.01 -5.85
C TRP A 466 -10.80 22.23 -5.34
N MET A 467 -10.29 22.14 -4.10
CA MET A 467 -9.44 23.16 -3.50
C MET A 467 -8.19 22.53 -2.89
N TRP A 468 -7.02 23.11 -3.19
CA TRP A 468 -5.73 22.75 -2.58
C TRP A 468 -5.32 23.84 -1.60
N LEU A 469 -4.93 23.39 -0.40
CA LEU A 469 -4.51 24.20 0.73
C LEU A 469 -3.06 23.80 1.04
N ALA A 470 -2.12 24.72 0.92
CA ALA A 470 -0.69 24.47 1.04
C ALA A 470 -0.01 25.52 1.94
N GLY A 471 1.18 25.20 2.43
CA GLY A 471 1.99 26.14 3.21
C GLY A 471 1.42 26.52 4.59
N ILE A 472 0.47 25.76 5.15
CA ILE A 472 -0.06 26.04 6.49
C ILE A 472 0.99 25.65 7.53
N GLN A 473 1.46 26.60 8.34
CA GLN A 473 2.53 26.37 9.31
C GLN A 473 2.07 26.63 10.75
N GLY A 474 2.24 25.61 11.60
CA GLY A 474 2.00 25.66 13.03
C GLY A 474 3.28 25.96 13.81
N SER A 475 3.56 27.25 14.01
CA SER A 475 4.68 27.71 14.84
C SER A 475 4.20 28.17 16.23
N GLY A 476 5.04 28.01 17.24
CA GLY A 476 4.69 28.41 18.62
C GLY A 476 5.84 28.33 19.60
N THR A 477 5.88 29.25 20.56
CA THR A 477 6.87 29.27 21.65
C THR A 477 6.45 28.40 22.84
N GLU A 478 5.15 28.11 23.00
CA GLU A 478 4.60 27.36 24.12
C GLU A 478 4.49 25.84 23.85
N GLY A 479 5.10 25.38 22.74
CA GLY A 479 5.20 23.96 22.37
C GLY A 479 4.25 23.53 21.26
N MET A 480 4.32 22.23 20.91
CA MET A 480 3.61 21.64 19.77
C MET A 480 2.09 21.82 19.85
N GLU A 481 1.49 21.77 21.05
CA GLU A 481 0.04 21.92 21.19
C GLU A 481 -0.47 23.27 20.67
N GLN A 482 0.23 24.37 20.99
CA GLN A 482 -0.06 25.70 20.46
C GLN A 482 0.16 25.76 18.95
N GLY A 483 1.27 25.21 18.45
CA GLY A 483 1.56 25.19 17.01
C GLY A 483 0.51 24.42 16.21
N MET A 484 0.08 23.25 16.68
CA MET A 484 -0.97 22.45 16.05
C MET A 484 -2.33 23.16 16.06
N GLN A 485 -2.68 23.80 17.17
CA GLN A 485 -3.92 24.58 17.27
C GLN A 485 -3.91 25.75 16.27
N LEU A 486 -2.82 26.51 16.19
CA LEU A 486 -2.65 27.61 15.22
C LEU A 486 -2.76 27.14 13.76
N ALA A 487 -2.17 25.98 13.43
CA ALA A 487 -2.29 25.40 12.09
C ALA A 487 -3.74 25.00 11.75
N LEU A 488 -4.48 24.44 12.71
CA LEU A 488 -5.89 24.05 12.53
C LEU A 488 -6.84 25.25 12.44
N ASP A 489 -6.56 26.31 13.20
CA ASP A 489 -7.33 27.55 13.11
C ASP A 489 -7.05 28.26 11.78
N THR A 490 -5.79 28.32 11.33
CA THR A 490 -5.42 28.81 9.99
C THR A 490 -6.09 28.01 8.87
N LEU A 491 -6.14 26.67 8.99
CA LEU A 491 -6.88 25.80 8.06
C LEU A 491 -8.37 26.14 8.03
N ARG A 492 -9.00 26.31 9.20
CA ARG A 492 -10.42 26.63 9.33
C ARG A 492 -10.74 27.98 8.68
N ASP A 493 -9.97 29.01 9.01
CA ASP A 493 -10.12 30.37 8.49
C ASP A 493 -9.93 30.40 6.97
N LEU A 494 -8.92 29.68 6.46
CA LEU A 494 -8.66 29.60 5.02
C LEU A 494 -9.80 28.87 4.28
N CYS A 495 -10.34 27.79 4.83
CA CYS A 495 -11.53 27.12 4.28
C CYS A 495 -12.74 28.07 4.26
N GLN A 496 -13.06 28.71 5.39
CA GLN A 496 -14.19 29.63 5.53
C GLN A 496 -14.07 30.83 4.58
N SER A 497 -12.86 31.39 4.41
CA SER A 497 -12.60 32.50 3.46
C SER A 497 -12.91 32.16 2.00
N LYS A 498 -12.99 30.86 1.68
CA LYS A 498 -13.33 30.30 0.36
C LYS A 498 -14.72 29.67 0.30
N GLY A 499 -15.49 29.76 1.39
CA GLY A 499 -16.82 29.18 1.51
C GLY A 499 -16.85 27.67 1.77
N TYR A 500 -15.71 27.04 2.08
CA TYR A 500 -15.60 25.61 2.44
C TYR A 500 -15.65 25.41 3.96
N GLU A 501 -15.98 24.20 4.38
CA GLU A 501 -15.95 23.73 5.76
C GLU A 501 -14.88 22.64 5.93
N LEU A 502 -14.51 22.34 7.18
CA LEU A 502 -13.63 21.21 7.48
C LEU A 502 -14.23 19.86 7.02
N GLN A 503 -15.56 19.78 6.89
CA GLN A 503 -16.28 18.61 6.38
C GLN A 503 -16.03 18.36 4.89
N ASP A 504 -15.68 19.36 4.08
CA ASP A 504 -15.32 19.18 2.67
C ASP A 504 -13.90 18.64 2.47
N LEU A 505 -13.09 18.59 3.54
CA LEU A 505 -11.72 18.08 3.46
C LEU A 505 -11.71 16.58 3.18
N CYS A 506 -10.91 16.19 2.20
CA CYS A 506 -10.86 14.83 1.67
C CYS A 506 -9.50 14.17 1.94
N TYR A 507 -8.44 14.97 1.97
CA TYR A 507 -7.08 14.51 2.17
C TYR A 507 -6.24 15.54 2.93
N ILE A 508 -5.40 15.10 3.86
CA ILE A 508 -4.49 15.93 4.66
C ILE A 508 -3.11 15.27 4.72
N THR A 509 -2.05 16.06 4.61
CA THR A 509 -0.69 15.62 4.94
C THR A 509 -0.14 16.47 6.08
N LEU A 510 0.39 15.81 7.11
CA LEU A 510 1.03 16.43 8.26
C LEU A 510 2.53 16.11 8.26
N TYR A 511 3.35 17.16 8.32
CA TYR A 511 4.78 17.10 8.52
C TYR A 511 5.08 17.59 9.92
N VAL A 512 5.44 16.69 10.83
CA VAL A 512 5.62 17.02 12.25
C VAL A 512 7.09 17.18 12.59
N ARG A 513 7.42 18.01 13.59
CA ARG A 513 8.78 18.16 14.10
C ARG A 513 9.31 16.87 14.72
N SER A 514 8.46 16.16 15.46
CA SER A 514 8.81 14.95 16.19
C SER A 514 7.62 13.99 16.21
N ILE A 515 7.81 12.75 15.73
CA ILE A 515 6.74 11.74 15.78
C ILE A 515 6.50 11.23 17.22
N ALA A 516 7.42 11.49 18.16
CA ALA A 516 7.21 11.19 19.58
C ALA A 516 6.06 12.02 20.20
N GLU A 517 5.74 13.19 19.64
CA GLU A 517 4.66 14.07 20.11
C GLU A 517 3.28 13.70 19.52
N TYR A 518 3.23 12.70 18.63
CA TYR A 518 2.02 12.23 17.93
C TYR A 518 0.78 11.99 18.83
N PRO A 519 0.87 11.46 20.07
CA PRO A 519 -0.31 11.31 20.93
C PRO A 519 -0.97 12.64 21.31
N ALA A 520 -0.18 13.67 21.62
CA ALA A 520 -0.67 15.00 21.96
C ALA A 520 -1.24 15.71 20.71
N LEU A 521 -0.58 15.57 19.56
CA LEU A 521 -1.07 16.10 18.29
C LEU A 521 -2.42 15.50 17.90
N ASN A 522 -2.55 14.17 17.99
CA ASN A 522 -3.80 13.46 17.71
C ASN A 522 -4.95 13.93 18.60
N ARG A 523 -4.69 14.27 19.87
CA ARG A 523 -5.71 14.78 20.80
C ARG A 523 -6.31 16.12 20.34
N ILE A 524 -5.51 16.98 19.73
CA ILE A 524 -5.96 18.28 19.21
C ILE A 524 -6.63 18.10 17.84
N TYR A 525 -6.03 17.27 16.98
CA TYR A 525 -6.61 16.92 15.68
C TYR A 525 -8.02 16.31 15.84
N LEU A 526 -8.19 15.37 16.78
CA LEU A 526 -9.49 14.76 17.13
C LEU A 526 -10.57 15.83 17.35
N ARG A 527 -10.30 16.85 18.18
CA ARG A 527 -11.26 17.93 18.50
C ARG A 527 -11.71 18.74 17.29
N SER A 528 -10.90 18.81 16.23
CA SER A 528 -11.23 19.55 15.00
C SER A 528 -11.85 18.68 13.90
N PHE A 529 -11.73 17.36 14.01
CA PHE A 529 -12.20 16.37 13.03
C PHE A 529 -13.16 15.35 13.64
N ASP A 530 -13.88 15.73 14.70
CA ASP A 530 -14.89 14.92 15.39
C ASP A 530 -16.22 14.94 14.62
N PHE A 531 -16.20 14.39 13.41
CA PHE A 531 -17.35 14.25 12.54
C PHE A 531 -17.26 12.96 11.71
N HIS A 532 -18.40 12.47 11.21
CA HIS A 532 -18.42 11.26 10.39
C HIS A 532 -17.61 11.42 9.11
N ASN A 533 -16.77 10.43 8.80
CA ASN A 533 -15.91 10.40 7.61
C ASN A 533 -14.87 11.54 7.57
N PRO A 534 -13.95 11.62 8.56
CA PRO A 534 -12.83 12.58 8.55
C PRO A 534 -11.92 12.35 7.33
N PRO A 535 -11.16 13.36 6.88
CA PRO A 535 -10.28 13.24 5.72
C PRO A 535 -9.27 12.08 5.84
N THR A 536 -8.81 11.60 4.68
CA THR A 536 -7.66 10.70 4.59
C THR A 536 -6.37 11.40 4.99
N ARG A 537 -5.43 10.71 5.65
CA ARG A 537 -4.26 11.36 6.28
C ARG A 537 -2.94 10.64 6.04
N VAL A 538 -1.86 11.41 5.84
CA VAL A 538 -0.44 11.02 5.96
C VAL A 538 0.18 11.83 7.11
N CYS A 539 1.07 11.24 7.89
CA CYS A 539 1.71 11.93 9.03
C CYS A 539 3.16 11.44 9.24
N VAL A 540 4.14 12.26 8.85
CA VAL A 540 5.57 11.88 8.86
C VAL A 540 6.42 12.91 9.60
N GLU A 541 7.57 12.50 10.15
CA GLU A 541 8.50 13.44 10.77
C GLU A 541 9.34 14.16 9.71
N CYS A 542 9.46 15.48 9.81
CA CYS A 542 10.40 16.27 9.02
C CYS A 542 11.47 16.90 9.91
N PRO A 543 12.70 17.11 9.40
CA PRO A 543 13.77 17.84 10.08
C PRO A 543 13.51 19.36 10.07
N LEU A 544 12.33 19.78 10.53
CA LEU A 544 11.87 21.18 10.64
C LEU A 544 12.82 22.01 11.53
N PRO A 545 12.76 23.36 11.47
CA PRO A 545 13.49 24.25 12.37
C PRO A 545 12.79 24.50 13.71
N ASP A 546 13.53 24.98 14.70
CA ASP A 546 13.02 25.28 16.04
C ASP A 546 11.83 26.25 16.01
N GLY A 547 10.86 26.01 16.88
CA GLY A 547 9.59 26.76 16.91
C GLY A 547 8.61 26.42 15.79
N CYS A 548 9.00 25.67 14.75
CA CYS A 548 8.10 25.09 13.76
C CYS A 548 7.76 23.64 14.15
N HIS A 549 6.51 23.42 14.60
CA HIS A 549 6.07 22.14 15.16
C HIS A 549 5.34 21.26 14.15
N VAL A 550 4.59 21.88 13.24
CA VAL A 550 3.86 21.20 12.17
C VAL A 550 3.81 22.05 10.90
N VAL A 551 3.92 21.42 9.74
CA VAL A 551 3.50 21.97 8.45
C VAL A 551 2.38 21.08 7.90
N MET A 552 1.34 21.70 7.34
CA MET A 552 0.10 21.03 6.95
C MET A 552 -0.28 21.38 5.51
N GLU A 553 -0.74 20.35 4.81
CA GLU A 553 -1.38 20.45 3.50
C GLU A 553 -2.75 19.79 3.56
N ALA A 554 -3.69 20.30 2.78
CA ALA A 554 -5.00 19.68 2.66
C ALA A 554 -5.61 19.83 1.26
N ILE A 555 -6.52 18.92 0.93
CA ILE A 555 -7.32 18.96 -0.29
C ILE A 555 -8.79 18.85 0.12
N ALA A 556 -9.59 19.81 -0.29
CA ALA A 556 -11.04 19.81 -0.13
C ALA A 556 -11.73 19.59 -1.48
N TYR A 557 -12.96 19.10 -1.42
CA TYR A 557 -13.85 19.03 -2.59
C TYR A 557 -15.27 19.37 -2.17
N ARG A 558 -15.90 20.26 -2.93
CA ARG A 558 -17.33 20.53 -2.83
C ARG A 558 -17.91 20.58 -4.24
N GLN A 559 -18.97 19.82 -4.48
CA GLN A 559 -19.66 19.83 -5.76
C GLN A 559 -20.19 21.26 -6.05
N PRO A 560 -19.88 21.86 -7.21
CA PRO A 560 -20.43 23.16 -7.59
C PRO A 560 -21.96 23.12 -7.63
N VAL A 561 -22.62 24.11 -7.01
CA VAL A 561 -24.08 24.22 -7.05
C VAL A 561 -24.49 24.58 -8.47
N ALA A 562 -25.25 23.70 -9.13
CA ALA A 562 -25.65 23.87 -10.51
C ALA A 562 -26.59 25.08 -10.69
N GLY A 563 -26.03 26.20 -11.14
CA GLY A 563 -26.74 27.40 -11.55
C GLY A 563 -26.02 28.07 -12.72
N THR A 564 -26.76 28.40 -13.78
CA THR A 564 -26.29 29.14 -14.97
C THR A 564 -25.19 28.49 -15.84
N ILE A 565 -25.40 27.24 -16.26
CA ILE A 565 -25.05 26.84 -17.64
C ILE A 565 -26.34 26.38 -18.33
N SER A 566 -26.65 27.00 -19.47
CA SER A 566 -27.84 26.70 -20.26
C SER A 566 -27.56 25.57 -21.27
N SER A 567 -27.82 24.32 -20.87
CA SER A 567 -27.92 23.17 -21.77
C SER A 567 -29.26 22.47 -21.57
N ALA A 568 -30.34 23.12 -22.03
CA ALA A 568 -31.71 22.62 -21.95
C ALA A 568 -32.06 21.63 -23.10
N GLU A 569 -31.07 20.89 -23.62
CA GLU A 569 -31.22 20.05 -24.83
C GLU A 569 -30.98 18.55 -24.60
N GLU A 570 -30.72 18.09 -23.37
CA GLU A 570 -30.63 16.66 -23.01
C GLU A 570 -31.74 16.19 -22.05
N ARG A 571 -32.93 16.83 -22.11
CA ARG A 571 -34.15 16.33 -21.49
C ARG A 571 -35.23 16.09 -22.53
N ASP A 572 -35.04 15.00 -23.30
CA ASP A 572 -36.12 14.24 -23.95
C ASP A 572 -35.58 12.92 -24.54
N ARG A 573 -35.35 11.93 -23.67
CA ARG A 573 -35.40 10.50 -24.00
C ARG A 573 -35.64 9.68 -22.74
N GLU A 574 -36.63 8.79 -22.80
CA GLU A 574 -37.20 8.13 -21.65
C GLU A 574 -36.26 7.03 -21.10
N GLY A 575 -36.05 7.03 -19.76
CA GLY A 575 -36.03 5.77 -19.03
C GLY A 575 -34.71 5.02 -18.79
N GLU A 576 -33.57 5.69 -18.53
CA GLU A 576 -32.50 5.11 -17.68
C GLU A 576 -31.47 6.18 -17.20
N GLU A 577 -31.78 6.89 -16.10
CA GLU A 577 -30.74 7.64 -15.37
C GLU A 577 -29.80 6.64 -14.67
N THR A 578 -28.69 6.29 -15.32
CA THR A 578 -27.72 5.35 -14.74
C THR A 578 -27.18 5.86 -13.39
N ALA A 579 -27.10 4.97 -12.39
CA ALA A 579 -26.66 5.32 -11.04
C ALA A 579 -25.25 5.97 -10.98
N ALA A 580 -24.44 5.81 -12.03
CA ALA A 580 -23.15 6.47 -12.20
C ALA A 580 -23.24 8.02 -12.20
N ALA A 581 -24.25 8.60 -12.85
CA ALA A 581 -24.39 10.05 -12.94
C ALA A 581 -24.64 10.72 -11.57
N LEU A 582 -25.43 10.06 -10.70
CA LEU A 582 -25.71 10.50 -9.33
C LEU A 582 -24.56 10.24 -8.34
N LEU A 583 -23.55 9.44 -8.72
CA LEU A 583 -22.39 9.11 -7.90
C LEU A 583 -21.19 10.05 -8.12
N ASN A 584 -21.07 10.69 -9.28
CA ASN A 584 -19.87 11.43 -9.69
C ASN A 584 -19.48 12.66 -8.84
N GLY A 585 -20.35 13.13 -7.93
CA GLY A 585 -20.07 14.22 -6.99
C GLY A 585 -20.00 13.83 -5.51
N ARG A 586 -20.21 12.56 -5.13
CA ARG A 586 -20.24 12.13 -3.72
C ARG A 586 -18.89 11.64 -3.22
N ARG A 587 -18.45 12.17 -2.08
CA ARG A 587 -17.28 11.69 -1.33
C ARG A 587 -17.60 10.36 -0.66
N ASN A 588 -17.01 9.28 -1.19
CA ASN A 588 -17.03 7.95 -0.58
C ASN A 588 -15.78 7.76 0.29
N THR A 589 -15.93 7.22 1.49
CA THR A 589 -14.84 6.99 2.44
C THR A 589 -14.82 5.57 2.95
N MET A 590 -13.64 5.09 3.34
CA MET A 590 -13.46 3.78 3.98
C MET A 590 -12.70 3.92 5.29
N HIS A 591 -13.17 3.21 6.32
CA HIS A 591 -12.48 3.00 7.58
C HIS A 591 -12.38 1.50 7.85
N VAL A 592 -11.23 1.04 8.32
CA VAL A 592 -11.07 -0.31 8.87
C VAL A 592 -11.13 -0.16 10.39
N GLN A 593 -12.25 -0.53 11.00
CA GLN A 593 -12.47 -0.34 12.44
C GLN A 593 -12.15 -1.60 13.26
N GLY A 594 -12.53 -2.78 12.77
CA GLY A 594 -12.17 -4.06 13.39
C GLY A 594 -10.76 -4.55 13.08
N ILE A 595 -10.16 -5.28 14.03
CA ILE A 595 -8.94 -6.07 13.84
C ILE A 595 -9.29 -7.35 13.06
N SER A 596 -8.48 -7.69 12.06
CA SER A 596 -8.79 -8.74 11.08
C SER A 596 -7.52 -9.16 10.31
N HIS A 597 -7.57 -10.18 9.44
CA HIS A 597 -6.41 -10.55 8.60
C HIS A 597 -6.35 -9.85 7.21
N TRP A 598 -7.40 -9.13 6.79
CA TRP A 598 -7.44 -8.51 5.45
C TRP A 598 -6.71 -7.14 5.39
N ALA A 599 -6.93 -6.22 6.33
CA ALA A 599 -6.29 -4.90 6.34
C ALA A 599 -6.10 -4.40 7.78
N PRO A 600 -5.06 -3.59 8.05
CA PRO A 600 -4.82 -3.05 9.38
C PRO A 600 -5.92 -2.06 9.75
N ALA A 601 -6.36 -2.09 11.01
CA ALA A 601 -7.30 -1.12 11.54
C ALA A 601 -6.70 0.29 11.56
N ASN A 602 -7.54 1.32 11.44
CA ASN A 602 -7.10 2.72 11.45
C ASN A 602 -6.49 3.07 12.83
N ILE A 603 -5.25 3.55 12.86
CA ILE A 603 -4.54 3.91 14.10
C ILE A 603 -4.69 5.40 14.49
N GLY A 604 -5.77 6.04 14.04
CA GLY A 604 -6.03 7.46 14.29
C GLY A 604 -7.29 7.98 13.60
N PRO A 605 -7.62 9.26 13.82
CA PRO A 605 -8.88 9.91 13.42
C PRO A 605 -8.90 10.30 11.94
N TYR A 606 -8.82 9.33 11.02
CA TYR A 606 -8.75 9.59 9.58
C TYR A 606 -9.43 8.48 8.77
N SER A 607 -9.82 8.79 7.53
CA SER A 607 -10.27 7.78 6.55
C SER A 607 -9.10 7.02 5.95
N GLN A 608 -9.18 5.69 5.89
CA GLN A 608 -8.14 4.87 5.24
C GLN A 608 -8.05 5.17 3.74
N SER A 609 -9.17 5.54 3.12
CA SER A 609 -9.21 6.09 1.77
C SER A 609 -10.45 6.96 1.55
N THR A 610 -10.33 7.91 0.63
CA THR A 610 -11.40 8.81 0.18
C THR A 610 -11.43 8.83 -1.34
N ARG A 611 -12.60 8.59 -1.95
CA ARG A 611 -12.82 8.60 -3.40
C ARG A 611 -13.90 9.62 -3.77
N ILE A 612 -13.63 10.41 -4.82
CA ILE A 612 -14.56 11.35 -5.45
C ILE A 612 -14.42 11.17 -6.96
N GLY A 613 -15.52 10.78 -7.62
CA GLY A 613 -15.49 10.39 -9.03
C GLY A 613 -14.43 9.32 -9.29
N ASP A 614 -13.47 9.63 -10.16
CA ASP A 614 -12.40 8.72 -10.56
C ASP A 614 -11.15 8.77 -9.65
N ILE A 615 -11.00 9.83 -8.84
CA ILE A 615 -9.83 10.05 -7.99
C ILE A 615 -10.02 9.38 -6.64
N THR A 616 -9.03 8.58 -6.23
CA THR A 616 -8.98 7.91 -4.92
C THR A 616 -7.69 8.27 -4.18
N TYR A 617 -7.80 8.94 -3.05
CA TYR A 617 -6.69 9.18 -2.12
C TYR A 617 -6.62 8.05 -1.09
N ILE A 618 -5.41 7.58 -0.77
CA ILE A 618 -5.16 6.53 0.23
C ILE A 618 -4.31 7.12 1.36
N SER A 619 -4.60 6.74 2.61
CA SER A 619 -3.84 7.24 3.78
C SER A 619 -2.40 6.73 3.75
N GLY A 620 -1.54 7.32 4.57
CA GLY A 620 -0.18 6.83 4.78
C GLY A 620 -0.21 5.35 5.14
N GLN A 621 0.31 4.51 4.24
CA GLN A 621 0.40 3.08 4.49
C GLN A 621 1.78 2.76 5.08
N ILE A 622 1.77 2.06 6.21
CA ILE A 622 2.93 1.47 6.88
C ILE A 622 2.70 -0.04 7.06
N ALA A 623 3.77 -0.78 7.34
CA ALA A 623 3.77 -2.24 7.32
C ALA A 623 3.19 -2.89 8.59
N LEU A 624 2.00 -2.47 9.01
CA LEU A 624 1.28 -3.09 10.12
C LEU A 624 0.71 -4.45 9.72
N VAL A 625 1.00 -5.47 10.51
CA VAL A 625 0.42 -6.81 10.43
C VAL A 625 -1.05 -6.70 10.87
N PRO A 626 -2.05 -6.99 10.00
CA PRO A 626 -3.44 -6.64 10.26
C PRO A 626 -4.07 -7.13 11.57
N GLY A 627 -3.77 -8.37 11.99
CA GLY A 627 -4.42 -8.98 13.15
C GLY A 627 -3.69 -8.78 14.49
N SER A 628 -2.40 -8.47 14.47
CA SER A 628 -1.61 -8.13 15.67
C SER A 628 -1.41 -6.62 15.87
N MET A 629 -1.63 -5.81 14.81
CA MET A 629 -1.38 -4.37 14.78
C MET A 629 0.06 -3.96 15.16
N THR A 630 1.03 -4.85 14.92
CA THR A 630 2.48 -4.61 15.07
C THR A 630 3.15 -4.40 13.71
N ILE A 631 4.31 -3.72 13.67
CA ILE A 631 5.11 -3.64 12.44
C ILE A 631 5.75 -5.00 12.14
N ILE A 632 5.78 -5.39 10.85
CA ILE A 632 6.47 -6.62 10.42
C ILE A 632 7.99 -6.51 10.56
N GLU A 633 8.59 -7.58 11.09
CA GLU A 633 10.03 -7.76 11.23
C GLU A 633 10.72 -8.11 9.90
N GLY A 634 12.06 -8.23 9.92
CA GLY A 634 12.86 -8.57 8.74
C GLY A 634 13.23 -7.37 7.84
N GLY A 635 12.99 -6.14 8.31
CA GLY A 635 13.49 -4.91 7.71
C GLY A 635 12.73 -4.43 6.47
N ILE A 636 13.40 -3.65 5.62
CA ILE A 636 12.77 -2.86 4.55
C ILE A 636 11.99 -3.71 3.54
N ARG A 637 12.46 -4.91 3.18
CA ARG A 637 11.86 -5.74 2.11
C ARG A 637 10.50 -6.33 2.51
N PRO A 638 10.34 -7.01 3.67
CA PRO A 638 9.02 -7.40 4.18
C PRO A 638 8.09 -6.21 4.39
N GLN A 639 8.61 -5.08 4.91
CA GLN A 639 7.79 -3.89 5.10
C GLN A 639 7.23 -3.35 3.78
N CYS A 640 8.07 -3.13 2.77
CA CYS A 640 7.60 -2.73 1.44
C CYS A 640 6.56 -3.71 0.87
N LYS A 641 6.82 -5.02 0.93
CA LYS A 641 5.90 -6.04 0.42
C LYS A 641 4.50 -5.93 1.07
N LEU A 642 4.44 -5.81 2.39
CA LEU A 642 3.21 -5.75 3.17
C LEU A 642 2.47 -4.43 2.92
N THR A 643 3.17 -3.31 2.90
CA THR A 643 2.56 -2.00 2.67
C THR A 643 1.94 -1.86 1.28
N LEU A 644 2.60 -2.39 0.23
CA LEU A 644 2.05 -2.42 -1.13
C LEU A 644 0.81 -3.34 -1.23
N ARG A 645 0.74 -4.41 -0.43
CA ARG A 645 -0.48 -5.23 -0.30
C ARG A 645 -1.62 -4.43 0.30
N HIS A 646 -1.36 -3.61 1.33
CA HIS A 646 -2.39 -2.77 1.94
C HIS A 646 -2.96 -1.77 0.93
N ILE A 647 -2.11 -1.06 0.18
CA ILE A 647 -2.55 -0.16 -0.90
C ILE A 647 -3.46 -0.90 -1.89
N SER A 648 -3.03 -2.07 -2.37
CA SER A 648 -3.82 -2.88 -3.33
C SER A 648 -5.17 -3.33 -2.76
N ARG A 649 -5.21 -3.78 -1.49
CA ARG A 649 -6.46 -4.19 -0.82
C ARG A 649 -7.40 -3.01 -0.56
N ILE A 650 -6.87 -1.82 -0.24
CA ILE A 650 -7.65 -0.60 -0.08
C ILE A 650 -8.20 -0.12 -1.43
N ALA A 651 -7.38 -0.12 -2.50
CA ALA A 651 -7.83 0.20 -3.86
C ALA A 651 -8.98 -0.71 -4.30
N LYS A 652 -8.82 -2.04 -4.17
CA LYS A 652 -9.85 -3.04 -4.48
C LYS A 652 -11.11 -2.92 -3.62
N ALA A 653 -11.01 -2.32 -2.44
CA ALA A 653 -12.15 -2.08 -1.56
C ALA A 653 -12.87 -0.74 -1.83
N MET A 654 -12.20 0.25 -2.45
CA MET A 654 -12.82 1.50 -2.96
C MET A 654 -13.40 1.37 -4.38
N ASN A 655 -12.93 0.38 -5.14
CA ASN A 655 -13.37 0.07 -6.49
C ASN A 655 -13.23 -1.45 -6.71
N ALA A 656 -14.27 -2.14 -7.16
CA ALA A 656 -14.21 -3.59 -7.38
C ALA A 656 -13.12 -4.00 -8.40
N HIS A 657 -12.83 -3.11 -9.36
CA HIS A 657 -11.75 -3.26 -10.34
C HIS A 657 -10.42 -2.61 -9.90
N GLY A 658 -10.38 -2.00 -8.71
CA GLY A 658 -9.26 -1.22 -8.21
C GLY A 658 -8.02 -2.05 -7.94
N GLN A 659 -6.88 -1.58 -8.43
CA GLN A 659 -5.59 -2.27 -8.39
C GLN A 659 -4.44 -1.31 -8.05
N LEU A 660 -3.28 -1.87 -7.70
CA LEU A 660 -2.07 -1.09 -7.50
C LEU A 660 -1.62 -0.36 -8.79
N ARG A 661 -1.98 -0.87 -9.98
CA ARG A 661 -1.68 -0.23 -11.27
C ARG A 661 -2.46 1.06 -11.54
N ASP A 662 -3.47 1.37 -10.73
CA ASP A 662 -4.28 2.59 -10.87
C ASP A 662 -3.63 3.81 -10.21
N VAL A 663 -2.56 3.60 -9.43
CA VAL A 663 -1.78 4.70 -8.82
C VAL A 663 -1.09 5.49 -9.92
N VAL A 664 -1.36 6.79 -9.96
CA VAL A 664 -0.74 7.73 -10.93
C VAL A 664 0.56 8.28 -10.37
N HIS A 665 0.54 8.69 -9.10
CA HIS A 665 1.65 9.39 -8.45
C HIS A 665 1.65 9.14 -6.94
N GLY A 666 2.85 9.10 -6.36
CA GLY A 666 3.00 9.03 -4.91
C GLY A 666 4.40 9.41 -4.41
N ILE A 667 4.53 9.43 -3.09
CA ILE A 667 5.78 9.72 -2.38
C ILE A 667 6.07 8.53 -1.48
N CYS A 668 7.29 7.99 -1.61
CA CYS A 668 7.84 6.96 -0.76
C CYS A 668 8.74 7.62 0.28
N PHE A 669 8.27 7.72 1.52
CA PHE A 669 9.09 8.16 2.64
C PHE A 669 9.87 6.97 3.19
N VAL A 670 11.17 7.14 3.42
CA VAL A 670 12.04 6.12 4.04
C VAL A 670 12.93 6.71 5.13
N THR A 671 13.37 5.90 6.09
CA THR A 671 14.22 6.38 7.20
C THR A 671 15.73 6.33 6.92
N HIS A 672 16.17 5.79 5.78
CA HIS A 672 17.59 5.73 5.43
C HIS A 672 17.78 5.68 3.89
N PRO A 673 18.79 6.36 3.29
CA PRO A 673 18.96 6.40 1.83
C PRO A 673 19.14 5.02 1.18
N ALA A 674 19.80 4.09 1.87
CA ALA A 674 19.98 2.71 1.39
C ALA A 674 18.65 1.94 1.17
N PHE A 675 17.54 2.39 1.74
CA PHE A 675 16.22 1.78 1.55
C PHE A 675 15.55 2.17 0.24
N ILE A 676 15.96 3.29 -0.40
CA ILE A 676 15.39 3.77 -1.67
C ILE A 676 15.45 2.69 -2.76
N GLY A 677 16.60 2.02 -2.89
CA GLY A 677 16.80 0.98 -3.90
C GLY A 677 15.88 -0.23 -3.71
N GLU A 678 15.64 -0.64 -2.47
CA GLU A 678 14.74 -1.77 -2.19
C GLU A 678 13.27 -1.36 -2.36
N ALA A 679 12.88 -0.18 -1.85
CA ALA A 679 11.52 0.33 -1.97
C ALA A 679 11.12 0.47 -3.45
N ARG A 680 11.99 1.04 -4.28
CA ARG A 680 11.82 1.13 -5.73
C ARG A 680 11.66 -0.26 -6.35
N ARG A 681 12.59 -1.18 -6.05
CA ARG A 681 12.55 -2.56 -6.59
C ARG A 681 11.28 -3.32 -6.21
N GLN A 682 10.72 -3.12 -5.02
CA GLN A 682 9.45 -3.75 -4.62
C GLN A 682 8.23 -3.09 -5.27
N TRP A 683 8.30 -1.79 -5.62
CA TRP A 683 7.26 -1.11 -6.40
C TRP A 683 7.25 -1.58 -7.86
N GLU A 684 8.38 -1.44 -8.55
CA GLU A 684 8.55 -1.74 -9.98
C GLU A 684 8.20 -3.20 -10.33
N ARG A 685 8.45 -4.14 -9.40
CA ARG A 685 8.05 -5.56 -9.51
C ARG A 685 6.54 -5.80 -9.54
N ARG A 686 5.72 -4.82 -9.13
CA ARG A 686 4.26 -4.91 -9.12
C ARG A 686 3.61 -3.98 -10.15
N THR A 687 4.20 -2.83 -10.42
CA THR A 687 3.75 -1.88 -11.45
C THR A 687 4.82 -0.83 -11.76
N THR A 688 4.89 -0.41 -13.02
CA THR A 688 5.68 0.73 -13.49
C THR A 688 4.81 1.96 -13.82
N ASN A 689 3.48 1.88 -13.62
CA ASN A 689 2.52 2.89 -14.04
C ASN A 689 2.45 4.14 -13.13
N ALA A 690 3.26 4.23 -12.07
CA ALA A 690 3.23 5.37 -11.15
C ALA A 690 4.56 6.12 -11.15
N ILE A 691 4.50 7.45 -11.15
CA ILE A 691 5.67 8.29 -10.87
C ILE A 691 5.84 8.45 -9.36
N MET A 692 6.96 7.97 -8.83
CA MET A 692 7.25 7.95 -7.40
C MET A 692 8.42 8.88 -7.05
N ASP A 693 8.20 9.74 -6.06
CA ASP A 693 9.26 10.47 -5.36
C ASP A 693 9.79 9.64 -4.18
N TYR A 694 11.07 9.81 -3.84
CA TYR A 694 11.76 9.09 -2.77
C TYR A 694 12.43 10.09 -1.82
N ILE A 695 11.85 10.25 -0.64
CA ILE A 695 12.24 11.25 0.36
C ILE A 695 12.75 10.56 1.61
N VAL A 696 13.94 10.94 2.09
CA VAL A 696 14.52 10.39 3.32
C VAL A 696 14.20 11.31 4.48
N LEU A 697 13.56 10.75 5.51
CA LEU A 697 13.07 11.46 6.70
C LEU A 697 13.64 10.87 8.00
N PRO A 698 13.67 11.64 9.11
CA PRO A 698 14.19 11.18 10.40
C PRO A 698 13.53 9.91 10.94
N ALA A 699 12.21 9.87 10.90
CA ALA A 699 11.39 8.84 11.51
C ALA A 699 10.00 8.78 10.86
N LEU A 700 9.36 7.62 11.00
CA LEU A 700 7.99 7.37 10.55
C LEU A 700 7.16 6.79 11.71
N PRO A 701 5.82 6.84 11.64
CA PRO A 701 4.96 6.29 12.67
C PRO A 701 5.27 4.81 12.96
N ARG A 702 5.20 4.43 14.23
CA ARG A 702 5.47 3.06 14.71
C ARG A 702 6.88 2.52 14.36
N GLU A 703 7.86 3.40 14.16
CA GLU A 703 9.24 3.03 13.78
C GLU A 703 9.32 2.29 12.43
N ALA A 704 8.36 2.55 11.55
CA ALA A 704 8.39 2.02 10.19
C ALA A 704 9.63 2.51 9.41
N LEU A 705 10.16 1.66 8.53
CA LEU A 705 11.28 2.00 7.65
C LEU A 705 10.81 2.63 6.33
N VAL A 706 9.52 2.47 6.01
CA VAL A 706 8.88 2.98 4.81
C VAL A 706 7.40 3.34 5.05
N GLU A 707 6.98 4.49 4.53
CA GLU A 707 5.58 4.92 4.44
C GLU A 707 5.29 5.37 3.01
N TRP A 708 4.16 4.91 2.45
CA TRP A 708 3.75 5.26 1.09
C TRP A 708 2.53 6.19 1.12
N GLN A 709 2.69 7.38 0.53
CA GLN A 709 1.64 8.33 0.21
C GLN A 709 1.27 8.16 -1.28
N VAL A 710 0.02 7.79 -1.60
CA VAL A 710 -0.40 7.56 -3.00
C VAL A 710 -1.79 8.10 -3.29
N TRP A 711 -2.04 8.44 -4.55
CA TRP A 711 -3.38 8.62 -5.10
C TRP A 711 -3.51 7.88 -6.44
N ALA A 712 -4.72 7.40 -6.70
CA ALA A 712 -5.06 6.58 -7.86
C ALA A 712 -6.15 7.25 -8.70
N HIS A 713 -6.15 6.93 -10.00
CA HIS A 713 -7.17 7.33 -10.95
C HIS A 713 -7.79 6.08 -11.58
N THR A 714 -9.12 5.99 -11.59
CA THR A 714 -9.86 4.81 -12.09
C THR A 714 -9.54 4.46 -13.55
N HIS A 715 -9.08 5.46 -14.32
CA HIS A 715 -8.62 5.32 -15.70
C HIS A 715 -7.13 5.64 -15.90
N ASN A 716 -6.23 5.05 -15.09
CA ASN A 716 -4.77 5.22 -15.26
C ASN A 716 -4.21 4.53 -16.52
N ASP A 717 -4.99 3.63 -17.13
CA ASP A 717 -4.76 3.09 -18.49
C ASP A 717 -4.70 4.19 -19.55
N ARG A 718 -5.39 5.31 -19.32
CA ARG A 718 -5.45 6.49 -20.21
C ARG A 718 -4.47 7.59 -19.80
N PHE A 719 -3.43 7.27 -19.03
CA PHE A 719 -2.37 8.22 -18.69
C PHE A 719 -1.10 7.95 -19.50
N ASP A 720 -0.70 8.95 -20.27
CA ASP A 720 0.59 8.99 -20.95
C ASP A 720 1.73 9.20 -19.94
N TYR A 721 2.96 8.88 -20.36
CA TYR A 721 4.20 9.05 -19.59
C TYR A 721 5.25 9.82 -20.40
N GLU A 722 5.92 10.78 -19.76
CA GLU A 722 7.04 11.55 -20.32
C GLU A 722 8.18 11.58 -19.30
N GLU A 723 9.40 11.26 -19.74
CA GLU A 723 10.63 11.52 -18.99
C GLU A 723 11.52 12.44 -19.83
N THR A 724 11.84 13.61 -19.28
CA THR A 724 12.63 14.65 -19.96
C THR A 724 13.62 15.29 -19.00
N GLY A 725 14.65 15.93 -19.53
CA GLY A 725 15.58 16.70 -18.72
C GLY A 725 16.19 17.86 -19.48
N CYS A 726 16.75 18.79 -18.72
CA CYS A 726 17.52 19.92 -19.22
C CYS A 726 18.65 20.27 -18.24
N SER A 727 19.50 21.21 -18.65
CA SER A 727 20.46 21.85 -17.75
C SER A 727 20.08 23.31 -17.56
N VAL A 728 20.18 23.81 -16.32
CA VAL A 728 20.05 25.22 -15.96
C VAL A 728 21.35 25.56 -15.25
N GLY A 729 22.23 26.34 -15.87
CA GLY A 729 23.60 26.53 -15.39
C GLY A 729 24.32 25.19 -15.13
N ASP A 730 24.89 25.03 -13.93
CA ASP A 730 25.59 23.82 -13.48
C ASP A 730 24.66 22.71 -12.91
N TYR A 731 23.34 22.90 -13.01
CA TYR A 731 22.33 21.98 -12.47
C TYR A 731 21.68 21.13 -13.57
N THR A 732 21.51 19.84 -13.28
CA THR A 732 20.78 18.89 -14.12
C THR A 732 19.36 18.73 -13.57
N ILE A 733 18.37 18.97 -14.40
CA ILE A 733 16.95 18.89 -14.07
C ILE A 733 16.38 17.65 -14.77
N ALA A 734 15.79 16.73 -14.01
CA ALA A 734 15.16 15.52 -14.52
C ALA A 734 13.69 15.46 -14.11
N ILE A 735 12.80 15.39 -15.08
CA ILE A 735 11.34 15.38 -14.93
C ILE A 735 10.78 14.03 -15.34
N ARG A 736 9.91 13.45 -14.52
CA ARG A 736 8.93 12.42 -14.90
C ARG A 736 7.54 12.99 -14.77
N ARG A 737 6.71 12.84 -15.80
CA ARG A 737 5.34 13.37 -15.88
C ARG A 737 4.38 12.25 -16.27
N ARG A 738 3.16 12.29 -15.71
CA ARG A 738 1.98 11.59 -16.25
C ARG A 738 0.82 12.55 -16.41
N TRP A 739 0.01 12.38 -17.46
CA TRP A 739 -1.23 13.15 -17.68
C TRP A 739 -2.28 12.25 -18.32
N ASN A 740 -3.56 12.49 -18.04
CA ASN A 740 -4.64 11.74 -18.68
C ASN A 740 -4.86 12.19 -20.13
N TYR A 741 -5.51 11.37 -20.96
CA TYR A 741 -5.79 11.66 -22.38
C TYR A 741 -6.38 13.06 -22.66
N GLU A 742 -7.33 13.51 -21.83
CA GLU A 742 -7.93 14.85 -21.96
C GLU A 742 -6.99 16.00 -21.53
N ASN A 743 -5.85 15.64 -20.94
CA ASN A 743 -4.84 16.48 -20.32
C ASN A 743 -5.46 17.56 -19.42
N ASN A 744 -6.38 17.15 -18.54
CA ASN A 744 -7.01 17.96 -17.50
C ASN A 744 -6.57 17.54 -16.08
N CYS A 745 -5.95 16.38 -15.93
CA CYS A 745 -5.24 15.94 -14.73
C CYS A 745 -3.80 15.59 -15.12
N ALA A 746 -2.81 16.16 -14.43
CA ALA A 746 -1.39 15.84 -14.63
C ALA A 746 -0.63 15.85 -13.30
N ALA A 747 0.38 14.98 -13.20
CA ALA A 747 1.33 14.93 -12.09
C ALA A 747 2.75 14.90 -12.61
N ILE A 748 3.68 15.40 -11.79
CA ILE A 748 5.10 15.53 -12.13
C ILE A 748 5.96 15.28 -10.88
N VAL A 749 7.10 14.62 -11.09
CA VAL A 749 8.20 14.55 -10.12
C VAL A 749 9.45 15.08 -10.82
N CYS A 750 10.05 16.11 -10.25
CA CYS A 750 11.21 16.80 -10.79
C CYS A 750 12.37 16.77 -9.78
N TYR A 751 13.52 16.24 -10.19
CA TYR A 751 14.75 16.25 -9.41
C TYR A 751 15.71 17.29 -9.95
N VAL A 752 16.23 18.16 -9.08
CA VAL A 752 17.32 19.09 -9.38
C VAL A 752 18.58 18.57 -8.72
N SER A 753 19.57 18.26 -9.54
CA SER A 753 20.86 17.72 -9.13
C SER A 753 22.01 18.64 -9.52
N THR A 754 23.09 18.66 -8.76
CA THR A 754 24.37 19.23 -9.23
C THR A 754 24.94 18.34 -10.34
N GLY A 755 25.54 18.90 -11.39
CA GLY A 755 26.05 18.17 -12.59
C GLY A 755 27.12 17.08 -12.39
N LEU A 756 27.41 16.69 -11.15
CA LEU A 756 28.29 15.57 -10.76
C LEU A 756 27.61 14.18 -10.83
N ALA A 757 26.51 14.03 -11.57
CA ALA A 757 25.62 12.88 -11.47
C ALA A 757 26.25 11.54 -11.91
N SER A 758 26.85 10.81 -10.96
CA SER A 758 27.06 9.37 -11.10
C SER A 758 25.75 8.64 -10.81
N SER A 759 25.40 7.65 -11.62
CA SER A 759 24.12 6.90 -11.55
C SER A 759 23.97 6.00 -10.31
N THR A 760 24.78 6.21 -9.26
CA THR A 760 24.97 5.34 -8.11
C THR A 760 24.18 5.83 -6.89
N THR A 761 23.31 4.98 -6.34
CA THR A 761 22.55 5.25 -5.10
C THR A 761 23.33 4.87 -3.83
N GLN A 762 24.59 4.47 -3.94
CA GLN A 762 25.42 4.02 -2.82
C GLN A 762 26.31 5.15 -2.30
N LEU A 763 26.01 5.68 -1.11
CA LEU A 763 26.83 6.72 -0.46
C LEU A 763 28.28 6.26 -0.15
N THR A 764 28.52 4.96 -0.01
CA THR A 764 29.80 4.37 0.44
C THR A 764 30.98 4.51 -0.53
N GLN A 765 30.83 5.26 -1.62
CA GLN A 765 31.84 5.45 -2.68
C GLN A 765 32.19 6.93 -2.96
N LEU A 766 31.63 7.87 -2.19
CA LEU A 766 31.83 9.31 -2.39
C LEU A 766 32.92 9.83 -1.46
N SER A 767 33.84 10.64 -1.98
CA SER A 767 34.81 11.35 -1.14
C SER A 767 34.23 12.64 -0.56
N ASP A 768 34.77 13.08 0.57
CA ASP A 768 34.37 14.33 1.24
C ASP A 768 34.48 15.54 0.30
N ASP A 769 35.46 15.55 -0.62
CA ASP A 769 35.62 16.59 -1.65
C ASP A 769 34.42 16.68 -2.61
N ILE A 770 33.86 15.53 -3.02
CA ILE A 770 32.69 15.47 -3.91
C ILE A 770 31.46 16.00 -3.17
N LEU A 771 31.27 15.57 -1.92
CA LEU A 771 30.16 16.03 -1.09
C LEU A 771 30.26 17.54 -0.79
N GLY A 772 31.45 18.03 -0.46
CA GLY A 772 31.72 19.45 -0.24
C GLY A 772 31.51 20.30 -1.50
N ASN A 773 31.84 19.78 -2.69
CA ASN A 773 31.55 20.47 -3.94
C ASN A 773 30.05 20.47 -4.28
N HIS A 774 29.35 19.36 -4.04
CA HIS A 774 27.90 19.27 -4.18
C HIS A 774 27.19 20.30 -3.30
N CYS A 775 27.49 20.35 -2.00
CA CYS A 775 26.87 21.31 -1.08
C CYS A 775 27.17 22.76 -1.50
N ARG A 776 28.40 23.07 -1.92
CA ARG A 776 28.77 24.42 -2.37
C ARG A 776 27.99 24.86 -3.62
N LEU A 777 27.87 23.98 -4.62
CA LEU A 777 27.09 24.25 -5.82
C LEU A 777 25.61 24.42 -5.48
N ALA A 778 25.03 23.50 -4.73
CA ALA A 778 23.61 23.57 -4.36
C ALA A 778 23.25 24.81 -3.50
N GLN A 779 24.18 25.29 -2.66
CA GLN A 779 24.04 26.56 -1.94
C GLN A 779 24.17 27.81 -2.84
N SER A 780 24.77 27.69 -4.03
CA SER A 780 24.98 28.78 -4.99
C SER A 780 23.83 28.98 -6.00
N VAL A 781 22.72 28.27 -5.84
CA VAL A 781 21.51 28.44 -6.65
C VAL A 781 20.97 29.87 -6.51
N SER A 782 20.75 30.55 -7.63
CA SER A 782 20.24 31.92 -7.70
C SER A 782 18.72 31.94 -7.89
N ALA A 783 18.10 33.09 -7.68
CA ALA A 783 16.68 33.28 -8.00
C ALA A 783 16.38 33.09 -9.50
N GLU A 784 17.32 33.44 -10.39
CA GLU A 784 17.20 33.23 -11.84
C GLU A 784 17.18 31.72 -12.18
N HIS A 785 18.11 30.95 -11.61
CA HIS A 785 18.11 29.49 -11.77
C HIS A 785 16.79 28.87 -11.26
N MET A 786 16.26 29.35 -10.12
CA MET A 786 14.97 28.89 -9.60
C MET A 786 13.79 29.26 -10.52
N ASP A 787 13.76 30.47 -11.09
CA ASP A 787 12.73 30.89 -12.04
C ASP A 787 12.74 30.03 -13.32
N GLU A 788 13.92 29.70 -13.86
CA GLU A 788 14.05 28.79 -15.01
C GLU A 788 13.56 27.37 -14.70
N ILE A 789 13.96 26.82 -13.54
CA ILE A 789 13.53 25.49 -13.08
C ILE A 789 12.02 25.44 -12.89
N LEU A 790 11.44 26.42 -12.19
CA LEU A 790 9.99 26.51 -11.97
C LEU A 790 9.22 26.73 -13.27
N THR A 791 9.75 27.56 -14.18
CA THR A 791 9.23 27.75 -15.55
C THR A 791 9.20 26.41 -16.30
N TYR A 792 10.26 25.61 -16.22
CA TYR A 792 10.33 24.30 -16.88
C TYR A 792 9.28 23.32 -16.32
N VAL A 793 9.21 23.20 -14.98
CA VAL A 793 8.24 22.32 -14.29
C VAL A 793 6.80 22.71 -14.57
N VAL A 794 6.44 24.00 -14.45
CA VAL A 794 5.05 24.44 -14.61
C VAL A 794 4.61 24.45 -16.08
N ASN A 795 5.50 24.75 -17.03
CA ASN A 795 5.19 24.55 -18.45
C ASN A 795 4.85 23.08 -18.76
N ARG A 796 5.56 22.13 -18.14
CA ARG A 796 5.29 20.68 -18.26
C ARG A 796 4.03 20.24 -17.49
N LEU A 797 3.48 21.02 -16.57
CA LEU A 797 2.19 20.72 -15.94
C LEU A 797 0.99 21.27 -16.74
N LEU A 798 1.19 22.37 -17.48
CA LEU A 798 0.15 23.01 -18.29
C LEU A 798 -0.15 22.26 -19.60
N LYS A 799 -1.33 22.52 -20.16
CA LYS A 799 -1.86 21.79 -21.33
C LYS A 799 -1.09 22.06 -22.62
N ASP A 800 -0.84 23.33 -22.92
CA ASP A 800 -0.34 23.81 -24.24
C ASP A 800 1.06 24.46 -24.20
N TYR A 801 1.82 24.25 -23.12
CA TYR A 801 3.14 24.85 -22.86
C TYR A 801 3.18 26.40 -23.00
N PRO A 802 2.44 27.17 -22.17
CA PRO A 802 2.07 28.55 -22.52
C PRO A 802 3.11 29.63 -22.19
N LEU A 803 3.92 29.47 -21.14
CA LEU A 803 4.68 30.60 -20.56
C LEU A 803 5.78 31.14 -21.50
N ALA A 804 6.34 30.28 -22.35
CA ALA A 804 7.37 30.66 -23.32
C ALA A 804 6.80 31.40 -24.55
N LYS A 805 5.60 31.01 -25.03
CA LYS A 805 4.99 31.61 -26.24
C LYS A 805 4.55 33.06 -26.04
N LYS A 806 4.09 33.43 -24.84
CA LYS A 806 3.70 34.82 -24.53
C LYS A 806 4.85 35.81 -24.58
N HIS A 807 6.08 35.42 -24.22
CA HIS A 807 7.24 36.33 -24.31
C HIS A 807 7.58 36.70 -25.77
N GLN A 808 7.47 35.74 -26.70
CA GLN A 808 7.66 36.01 -28.13
C GLN A 808 6.53 36.89 -28.69
N GLN A 809 5.27 36.66 -28.29
CA GLN A 809 4.15 37.50 -28.70
C GLN A 809 4.21 38.92 -28.12
N GLN A 810 4.62 39.11 -26.86
CA GLN A 810 4.78 40.46 -26.31
C GLN A 810 5.95 41.21 -26.96
N GLN A 811 7.08 40.57 -27.27
CA GLN A 811 8.15 41.21 -28.03
C GLN A 811 7.69 41.59 -29.45
N GLN A 812 6.99 40.70 -30.17
CA GLN A 812 6.41 41.01 -31.49
C GLN A 812 5.40 42.17 -31.43
N VAL A 813 4.51 42.20 -30.43
CA VAL A 813 3.55 43.31 -30.27
C VAL A 813 4.25 44.63 -29.93
N THR A 814 5.40 44.62 -29.24
CA THR A 814 6.17 45.85 -29.01
C THR A 814 6.89 46.34 -30.27
N GLU A 815 7.31 45.44 -31.16
CA GLU A 815 7.91 45.79 -32.45
C GLU A 815 6.85 46.24 -33.48
N GLU A 816 5.68 45.60 -33.55
CA GLU A 816 4.58 46.04 -34.42
C GLU A 816 3.94 47.36 -33.95
N ALA A 817 3.82 47.59 -32.64
CA ALA A 817 3.34 48.87 -32.10
C ALA A 817 4.29 50.05 -32.37
N ALA A 818 5.57 49.79 -32.63
CA ALA A 818 6.53 50.79 -33.07
C ALA A 818 6.47 51.07 -34.60
N ALA A 819 5.82 50.18 -35.37
CA ALA A 819 5.77 50.25 -36.83
C ALA A 819 4.46 50.85 -37.39
N ILE A 820 3.37 50.86 -36.62
CA ILE A 820 2.04 51.31 -37.08
C ILE A 820 1.65 52.64 -36.41
N GLY A 821 2.18 53.74 -36.96
CA GLY A 821 1.62 55.07 -36.74
C GLY A 821 0.38 55.29 -37.62
N GLU A 822 -0.68 55.83 -37.02
CA GLU A 822 -1.89 56.39 -37.66
C GLU A 822 -2.74 55.45 -38.54
N ALA A 823 -3.96 55.11 -38.06
CA ALA A 823 -5.21 55.64 -38.64
C ALA A 823 -6.48 55.01 -38.05
N SER A 824 -7.56 55.80 -38.03
CA SER A 824 -8.99 55.41 -37.95
C SER A 824 -9.48 54.67 -36.70
N GLY A 825 -10.43 55.30 -36.00
CA GLY A 825 -11.24 54.65 -34.96
C GLY A 825 -12.50 54.00 -35.55
N GLY A 826 -12.86 52.84 -35.01
CA GLY A 826 -14.19 52.23 -35.12
C GLY A 826 -14.61 51.80 -33.72
N GLY A 827 -15.81 52.20 -33.29
CA GLY A 827 -16.30 51.88 -31.96
C GLY A 827 -16.91 50.48 -31.90
N ASP A 828 -16.13 49.50 -31.46
CA ASP A 828 -16.65 48.19 -31.05
C ASP A 828 -16.75 48.12 -29.52
N GLN A 829 -17.88 47.62 -29.03
CA GLN A 829 -18.06 47.38 -27.59
C GLN A 829 -17.23 46.16 -27.18
N PRO A 830 -16.51 46.19 -26.05
CA PRO A 830 -15.74 45.04 -25.60
C PRO A 830 -16.68 43.89 -25.26
N GLN A 831 -16.72 42.87 -26.14
CA GLN A 831 -17.27 41.57 -25.80
C GLN A 831 -16.52 41.06 -24.57
N GLN A 832 -17.24 40.88 -23.46
CA GLN A 832 -16.69 40.26 -22.26
C GLN A 832 -16.35 38.80 -22.59
N GLN A 833 -15.09 38.54 -22.96
CA GLN A 833 -14.54 37.20 -22.94
C GLN A 833 -14.71 36.67 -21.51
N GLN A 834 -15.58 35.68 -21.34
CA GLN A 834 -15.67 34.93 -20.08
C GLN A 834 -14.30 34.30 -19.85
N GLN A 835 -13.55 34.83 -18.89
CA GLN A 835 -12.24 34.28 -18.51
C GLN A 835 -12.45 32.84 -18.08
N GLN A 836 -11.82 31.91 -18.81
CA GLN A 836 -11.84 30.51 -18.42
C GLN A 836 -11.21 30.36 -17.03
N PRO A 837 -11.78 29.52 -16.15
CA PRO A 837 -11.25 29.31 -14.82
C PRO A 837 -9.81 28.78 -14.90
N LEU A 838 -8.90 29.41 -14.17
CA LEU A 838 -7.47 29.08 -14.21
C LEU A 838 -7.21 27.65 -13.68
N PRO A 839 -6.27 26.90 -14.27
CA PRO A 839 -5.87 25.61 -13.74
C PRO A 839 -5.26 25.78 -12.35
N ALA A 840 -5.69 24.94 -11.40
CA ALA A 840 -5.08 24.87 -10.08
C ALA A 840 -3.85 23.97 -10.13
N ILE A 841 -2.75 24.44 -9.55
CA ILE A 841 -1.48 23.71 -9.44
C ILE A 841 -1.04 23.67 -7.98
N HIS A 842 -0.82 22.46 -7.46
CA HIS A 842 -0.24 22.23 -6.15
C HIS A 842 1.20 21.73 -6.31
N LEU A 843 2.17 22.48 -5.79
CA LEU A 843 3.59 22.13 -5.79
C LEU A 843 4.07 21.78 -4.37
N LYS A 844 4.95 20.81 -4.26
CA LYS A 844 5.56 20.38 -3.00
C LYS A 844 7.06 20.24 -3.21
N LEU A 845 7.82 21.04 -2.47
CA LEU A 845 9.26 21.11 -2.61
C LEU A 845 9.93 20.51 -1.38
N PHE A 846 10.72 19.46 -1.58
CA PHE A 846 11.60 18.89 -0.58
C PHE A 846 13.03 19.29 -0.87
N TYR A 847 13.72 19.89 0.11
CA TYR A 847 15.13 20.25 0.00
C TYR A 847 15.99 19.48 0.99
N GLN A 848 17.22 19.13 0.61
CA GLN A 848 18.17 18.46 1.51
C GLN A 848 18.81 19.48 2.47
N VAL A 849 18.59 19.35 3.78
CA VAL A 849 19.04 20.33 4.80
C VAL A 849 20.51 20.76 4.61
N ASN A 850 21.43 19.79 4.54
CA ASN A 850 22.88 20.02 4.46
C ASN A 850 23.35 20.57 3.10
N ALA A 851 22.48 20.59 2.08
CA ALA A 851 22.81 20.94 0.70
C ALA A 851 21.80 21.94 0.07
N ALA A 852 21.01 22.64 0.87
CA ALA A 852 20.01 23.57 0.35
C ALA A 852 20.49 25.03 0.31
N PRO A 853 20.07 25.81 -0.71
CA PRO A 853 20.20 27.28 -0.68
C PRO A 853 19.41 27.88 0.50
N ALA A 854 19.51 29.19 0.71
CA ALA A 854 18.78 29.86 1.78
C ALA A 854 17.27 29.60 1.69
N THR A 855 16.62 29.27 2.81
CA THR A 855 15.18 29.01 2.89
C THR A 855 14.37 30.21 2.41
N ASP A 856 14.80 31.43 2.76
CA ASP A 856 14.20 32.68 2.30
C ASP A 856 14.28 32.84 0.77
N LEU A 857 15.40 32.44 0.14
CA LEU A 857 15.56 32.50 -1.32
C LEU A 857 14.59 31.54 -2.03
N LEU A 858 14.41 30.32 -1.50
CA LEU A 858 13.45 29.36 -2.05
C LEU A 858 12.01 29.89 -1.92
N LEU A 859 11.63 30.38 -0.74
CA LEU A 859 10.30 30.91 -0.46
C LEU A 859 9.99 32.17 -1.30
N GLN A 860 10.95 33.07 -1.43
CA GLN A 860 10.82 34.27 -2.24
C GLN A 860 10.73 33.92 -3.74
N ALA A 861 11.62 33.09 -4.28
CA ALA A 861 11.59 32.70 -5.68
C ALA A 861 10.26 32.01 -6.06
N LEU A 862 9.71 31.16 -5.19
CA LEU A 862 8.38 30.56 -5.37
C LEU A 862 7.25 31.60 -5.34
N ASN A 863 7.34 32.60 -4.47
CA ASN A 863 6.34 33.64 -4.37
C ASN A 863 6.36 34.56 -5.60
N ASP A 864 7.54 35.00 -6.01
CA ASP A 864 7.74 35.87 -7.18
C ASP A 864 7.32 35.13 -8.46
N PHE A 865 7.67 33.84 -8.59
CA PHE A 865 7.21 32.98 -9.68
C PHE A 865 5.69 32.77 -9.69
N ARG A 866 5.05 32.60 -8.53
CA ARG A 866 3.59 32.52 -8.39
C ARG A 866 2.93 33.82 -8.86
N VAL A 867 3.45 34.98 -8.46
CA VAL A 867 2.93 36.30 -8.89
C VAL A 867 3.09 36.46 -10.40
N LYS A 868 4.25 36.11 -10.96
CA LYS A 868 4.50 36.06 -12.41
C LYS A 868 3.50 35.16 -13.16
N CYS A 869 3.05 34.06 -12.57
CA CYS A 869 2.12 33.10 -13.18
C CYS A 869 0.64 33.34 -12.87
N GLN A 870 0.27 34.38 -12.11
CA GLN A 870 -1.08 34.57 -11.57
C GLN A 870 -2.22 34.65 -12.61
N GLU A 871 -1.90 35.07 -13.84
CA GLU A 871 -2.85 35.13 -14.97
C GLU A 871 -2.94 33.81 -15.77
N THR A 872 -2.11 32.81 -15.45
CA THR A 872 -1.99 31.56 -16.21
C THR A 872 -2.33 30.33 -15.36
N ALA A 873 -2.04 30.34 -14.06
CA ALA A 873 -2.36 29.24 -13.15
C ALA A 873 -2.52 29.71 -11.69
N ALA A 874 -3.43 29.08 -10.96
CA ALA A 874 -3.56 29.26 -9.53
C ALA A 874 -2.59 28.32 -8.79
N ILE A 875 -1.36 28.78 -8.56
CA ILE A 875 -0.28 27.99 -7.96
C ILE A 875 -0.29 28.11 -6.42
N VAL A 876 -0.38 26.99 -5.71
CA VAL A 876 -0.11 26.88 -4.26
C VAL A 876 1.08 25.95 -4.02
N TYR A 877 1.85 26.21 -2.95
CA TYR A 877 3.06 25.45 -2.68
C TYR A 877 3.35 25.27 -1.18
N THR A 878 4.09 24.20 -0.86
CA THR A 878 4.70 23.95 0.45
C THR A 878 6.19 23.67 0.27
N VAL A 879 7.03 24.22 1.15
CA VAL A 879 8.48 23.99 1.18
C VAL A 879 8.85 23.25 2.47
N LEU A 880 9.56 22.13 2.33
CA LEU A 880 9.82 21.17 3.41
C LEU A 880 11.30 20.72 3.40
N PRO A 881 11.96 20.65 4.57
CA PRO A 881 13.27 20.04 4.69
C PRO A 881 13.17 18.50 4.65
N ALA A 882 14.22 17.85 4.15
CA ALA A 882 14.42 16.41 4.14
C ALA A 882 15.89 16.08 4.48
N CYS A 883 16.15 14.87 5.00
CA CYS A 883 17.51 14.43 5.33
C CYS A 883 18.32 14.13 4.07
N SER A 884 17.67 13.54 3.06
CA SER A 884 18.23 13.24 1.74
C SER A 884 17.08 12.97 0.76
N LEU A 885 17.39 12.90 -0.53
CA LEU A 885 16.44 12.77 -1.63
C LEU A 885 16.81 11.56 -2.52
N HIS A 886 16.36 11.56 -3.78
CA HIS A 886 16.49 10.48 -4.76
C HIS A 886 17.87 9.82 -4.85
N ASN A 887 18.93 10.62 -4.79
CA ASN A 887 20.33 10.23 -4.79
C ASN A 887 21.16 11.32 -4.08
N PHE A 888 22.45 11.09 -3.88
CA PHE A 888 23.34 12.00 -3.17
C PHE A 888 23.54 13.37 -3.83
N SER A 889 23.31 13.49 -5.14
CA SER A 889 23.55 14.73 -5.90
C SER A 889 22.28 15.57 -6.08
N THR A 890 21.13 15.04 -5.67
CA THR A 890 19.82 15.71 -5.71
C THR A 890 19.62 16.52 -4.43
N PHE A 891 19.58 17.83 -4.53
CA PHE A 891 19.40 18.74 -3.39
C PHE A 891 17.98 19.31 -3.28
N LEU A 892 17.20 19.25 -4.36
CA LEU A 892 15.82 19.71 -4.42
C LEU A 892 14.97 18.71 -5.24
N SER A 893 13.84 18.28 -4.66
CA SER A 893 12.76 17.56 -5.36
C SER A 893 11.51 18.44 -5.42
N ILE A 894 10.83 18.44 -6.55
CA ILE A 894 9.58 19.16 -6.78
C ILE A 894 8.53 18.16 -7.28
N CYS A 895 7.62 17.78 -6.39
CA CYS A 895 6.38 17.12 -6.75
C CYS A 895 5.36 18.17 -7.19
N GLY A 896 4.58 17.90 -8.23
CA GLY A 896 3.53 18.80 -8.68
C GLY A 896 2.31 18.07 -9.20
N VAL A 897 1.11 18.60 -8.93
CA VAL A 897 -0.16 18.11 -9.45
C VAL A 897 -0.98 19.29 -9.99
N ARG A 898 -1.47 19.18 -11.23
CA ARG A 898 -2.46 20.09 -11.82
C ARG A 898 -3.77 19.34 -12.04
N HIS A 899 -4.88 19.97 -11.65
CA HIS A 899 -6.22 19.50 -11.99
C HIS A 899 -7.10 20.69 -12.41
N GLU A 900 -7.64 20.61 -13.62
CA GLU A 900 -8.64 21.53 -14.20
C GLU A 900 -10.06 21.11 -13.81
#